data_AF-A0A9E1VF33-F1
#
_entry.id   AF-A0A9E1VF33-F1
#
_cell.length_a   1.000
_cell.length_b   1.000
_cell.length_c   1.000
_cell.angle_alpha   90.00
_cell.angle_beta   90.00
_cell.angle_gamma   90.00
#
_symmetry.space_group_name_H-M   'P 1'
#
loop_
_entity.id
_entity.type
_entity.pdbx_description
1 polymer ?
#
loop_
_entity_poly.entity_id
_entity_poly.type
_entity_poly.pdbx_seq_one_letter_code
_entity_poly.pdbx_strand_id
1 'polypeptide(L)'
;MGDDLKIEFQKWEGTGNTFVIVNGFKYAGILDLTTLEDKVIENICFQQNCDGIIFLCESSIDEADLKCDYRNSDGTRSFCGNGTRASFLYANREGLVGESAVFEACDGLHKVRRNDEYDVPSVEFRPVIAPKPLNSGDFFLDTGSPHHIHLVKDFNELSEIEIDKFGSKIRYSDDYSSIGGVNVSALCTVSEGLALRTYERGVEAETKACGTGAVAASIIDYSINGGKPKRTVHMPGGKLFVEFKEDGEGGYENVWLSGAASELSRGITSLLSIFLLWFCLPLDVHANWYDNLSDETEISILTSSPGEDTYSIFGHTAVRIYDPAEVPTVDWVFNYGTFSFSEDFYYNFMIGRLDYHLSAVPFYQFQKQYMDQGRGVKEQVLNLTPTHIRQVAEYLSWNLQEENAVYRYEFFRDNCSTRVITLFQESLGESFEANCNQSGRTFRDGLQPYISGSPWTAFGMDFILGPKSDNIMPPCGDAFIPDELSKALSNMTVDGVALLRNNNENPVVFDDGTWLPDFALDVPSILMVLITCLMIIVTIRNRNKCWFTSKLRGVVALVSSLLGGLLILMWAFTDHTDTWANINLLWTLPALVYFIPIQSRLKRRFGKFAALTCILYLILSVLEFQFSTLALRCAAVSVFLTVIPFRKDLYLVQDE
;
A
#
# COMPACT_ATOMS: atom_id res chain seq x y z
N MET A 1 30.35 -38.88 -3.10
CA MET A 1 29.08 -39.60 -2.91
C MET A 1 28.61 -39.33 -1.50
N GLY A 2 27.90 -38.22 -1.32
CA GLY A 2 26.97 -38.04 -0.21
C GLY A 2 25.68 -37.67 -0.90
N ASP A 3 24.64 -38.50 -0.78
CA ASP A 3 23.35 -38.21 -1.39
C ASP A 3 22.75 -36.97 -0.70
N ASP A 4 22.39 -35.96 -1.49
CA ASP A 4 21.76 -34.73 -0.99
C ASP A 4 20.50 -35.09 -0.20
N LEU A 5 20.44 -34.66 1.05
CA LEU A 5 19.30 -34.94 1.92
C LEU A 5 18.07 -34.18 1.39
N LYS A 6 17.09 -34.93 0.90
CA LYS A 6 15.86 -34.40 0.32
C LYS A 6 14.75 -34.35 1.39
N ILE A 7 14.25 -33.15 1.69
CA ILE A 7 13.06 -32.95 2.52
C ILE A 7 11.81 -33.03 1.64
N GLU A 8 10.98 -34.02 1.91
CA GLU A 8 9.63 -34.11 1.36
C GLU A 8 8.70 -33.21 2.17
N PHE A 9 7.89 -32.43 1.48
CA PHE A 9 6.89 -31.59 2.10
C PHE A 9 5.55 -31.69 1.37
N GLN A 10 4.48 -31.35 2.07
CA GLN A 10 3.16 -31.21 1.48
C GLN A 10 2.64 -29.80 1.77
N LYS A 11 2.11 -29.11 0.76
CA LYS A 11 1.42 -27.84 0.94
C LYS A 11 -0.03 -28.12 1.29
N TRP A 12 -0.50 -27.48 2.35
CA TRP A 12 -1.85 -27.63 2.89
C TRP A 12 -2.50 -26.27 3.05
N GLU A 13 -3.82 -26.24 3.13
CA GLU A 13 -4.57 -25.10 3.62
C GLU A 13 -5.50 -25.47 4.77
N GLY A 14 -5.74 -24.51 5.66
CA GLY A 14 -6.73 -24.56 6.72
C GLY A 14 -7.64 -23.33 6.64
N THR A 15 -8.82 -23.49 6.01
CA THR A 15 -9.82 -22.43 5.88
C THR A 15 -9.26 -21.12 5.31
N GLY A 16 -8.38 -21.22 4.31
CA GLY A 16 -7.78 -20.08 3.61
C GLY A 16 -6.36 -19.69 4.03
N ASN A 17 -5.85 -20.19 5.16
CA ASN A 17 -4.41 -20.08 5.46
C ASN A 17 -3.64 -21.24 4.85
N THR A 18 -2.41 -20.99 4.38
CA THR A 18 -1.59 -21.99 3.68
C THR A 18 -0.32 -22.33 4.45
N PHE A 19 0.04 -23.62 4.46
CA PHE A 19 1.16 -24.13 5.24
C PHE A 19 1.98 -25.12 4.41
N VAL A 20 3.29 -25.15 4.65
CA VAL A 20 4.14 -26.29 4.28
C VAL A 20 4.20 -27.23 5.48
N ILE A 21 3.85 -28.51 5.31
CA ILE A 21 3.90 -29.51 6.38
C ILE A 21 4.99 -30.54 6.03
N VAL A 22 5.90 -30.76 6.98
CA VAL A 22 7.00 -31.73 6.89
C VAL A 22 6.85 -32.77 7.99
N ASN A 23 6.92 -34.04 7.60
CA ASN A 23 7.01 -35.16 8.53
C ASN A 23 8.45 -35.27 9.04
N GLY A 24 8.70 -34.72 10.23
CA GLY A 24 10.01 -34.70 10.88
C GLY A 24 10.51 -36.07 11.32
N PHE A 25 9.64 -37.07 11.50
CA PHE A 25 10.05 -38.44 11.84
C PHE A 25 10.93 -39.07 10.76
N LYS A 26 10.77 -38.68 9.49
CA LYS A 26 11.63 -39.14 8.38
C LYS A 26 13.08 -38.66 8.50
N TYR A 27 13.32 -37.62 9.30
CA TYR A 27 14.61 -36.95 9.42
C TYR A 27 15.20 -37.05 10.84
N ALA A 28 14.49 -37.72 11.76
CA ALA A 28 14.94 -37.94 13.12
C ALA A 28 16.30 -38.66 13.16
N GLY A 29 17.25 -38.10 13.91
CA GLY A 29 18.64 -38.59 13.98
C GLY A 29 19.53 -38.22 12.80
N ILE A 30 18.99 -37.56 11.76
CA ILE A 30 19.74 -37.02 10.61
C ILE A 30 19.85 -35.51 10.72
N LEU A 31 18.72 -34.83 10.96
CA LEU A 31 18.64 -33.37 11.14
C LEU A 31 17.52 -33.04 12.12
N ASP A 32 17.83 -32.21 13.12
CA ASP A 32 16.80 -31.65 14.00
C ASP A 32 16.15 -30.42 13.34
N LEU A 33 15.01 -30.66 12.68
CA LEU A 33 14.25 -29.62 11.97
C LEU A 33 13.76 -28.50 12.90
N THR A 34 13.63 -28.77 14.21
CA THR A 34 13.19 -27.74 15.16
C THR A 34 14.27 -26.70 15.43
N THR A 35 15.53 -27.00 15.11
CA THR A 35 16.68 -26.09 15.30
C THR A 35 17.01 -25.25 14.07
N LEU A 36 16.22 -25.38 12.99
CA LEU A 36 16.41 -24.54 11.80
C LEU A 36 16.29 -23.05 12.13
N GLU A 37 17.21 -22.27 11.55
CA GLU A 37 17.26 -20.81 11.72
C GLU A 37 16.07 -20.14 11.03
N ASP A 38 15.62 -19.02 11.59
CA ASP A 38 14.44 -18.29 11.12
C ASP A 38 14.58 -17.86 9.65
N LYS A 39 15.80 -17.48 9.21
CA LYS A 39 16.09 -17.14 7.80
C LYS A 39 15.92 -18.30 6.82
N VAL A 40 16.14 -19.54 7.27
CA VAL A 40 15.87 -20.73 6.45
C VAL A 40 14.36 -20.90 6.27
N ILE A 41 13.61 -20.67 7.34
CA ILE A 41 12.16 -20.73 7.32
C ILE A 41 11.59 -19.66 6.39
N GLU A 42 12.05 -18.41 6.50
CA GLU A 42 11.69 -17.30 5.63
C GLU A 42 11.86 -17.67 4.16
N ASN A 43 13.02 -18.20 3.80
CA ASN A 43 13.30 -18.59 2.42
C ASN A 43 12.38 -19.71 1.93
N ILE A 44 12.10 -20.72 2.77
CA ILE A 44 11.16 -21.80 2.40
C ILE A 44 9.75 -21.23 2.21
N CYS A 45 9.27 -20.40 3.13
CA CYS A 45 7.93 -19.82 3.07
C CYS A 45 7.77 -18.87 1.87
N PHE A 46 8.82 -18.10 1.54
CA PHE A 46 8.88 -17.28 0.34
C PHE A 46 8.80 -18.12 -0.93
N GLN A 47 9.66 -19.14 -1.06
CA GLN A 47 9.69 -20.03 -2.24
C GLN A 47 8.39 -20.80 -2.42
N GLN A 48 7.78 -21.25 -1.32
CA GLN A 48 6.55 -22.04 -1.36
C GLN A 48 5.29 -21.17 -1.32
N ASN A 49 5.41 -19.86 -1.14
CA ASN A 49 4.32 -18.91 -1.01
C ASN A 49 3.25 -19.41 -0.03
N CYS A 50 3.63 -19.51 1.25
CA CYS A 50 2.77 -19.97 2.32
C CYS A 50 2.88 -19.09 3.56
N ASP A 51 1.85 -19.12 4.41
CA ASP A 51 1.77 -18.31 5.64
C ASP A 51 2.74 -18.81 6.72
N GLY A 52 3.16 -20.08 6.63
CA GLY A 52 4.17 -20.64 7.52
C GLY A 52 4.51 -22.10 7.21
N ILE A 53 5.42 -22.66 8.00
CA ILE A 53 5.84 -24.06 7.92
C ILE A 53 5.57 -24.79 9.23
N ILE A 54 5.25 -26.08 9.13
CA ILE A 54 4.96 -26.94 10.25
C ILE A 54 5.85 -28.17 10.17
N PHE A 55 6.58 -28.42 11.25
CA PHE A 55 7.31 -29.67 11.44
C PHE A 55 6.56 -30.55 12.45
N LEU A 56 6.19 -31.76 12.01
CA LEU A 56 5.63 -32.79 12.88
C LEU A 56 6.74 -33.70 13.38
N CYS A 57 7.06 -33.60 14.65
CA CYS A 57 8.21 -34.24 15.28
C CYS A 57 7.81 -35.03 16.53
N GLU A 58 8.76 -35.78 17.10
CA GLU A 58 8.59 -36.40 18.41
C GLU A 58 8.43 -35.32 19.49
N SER A 59 7.48 -35.54 20.39
CA SER A 59 7.21 -34.69 21.54
C SER A 59 8.20 -34.96 22.66
N SER A 60 8.57 -33.91 23.41
CA SER A 60 9.36 -34.07 24.64
C SER A 60 8.48 -34.22 25.89
N ILE A 61 7.16 -34.07 25.71
CA ILE A 61 6.14 -34.16 26.74
C ILE A 61 5.42 -35.51 26.60
N ASP A 62 5.41 -36.30 27.68
CA ASP A 62 4.85 -37.65 27.72
C ASP A 62 3.34 -37.69 27.38
N GLU A 63 2.61 -36.62 27.68
CA GLU A 63 1.18 -36.50 27.39
C GLU A 63 0.83 -36.12 25.94
N ALA A 64 1.83 -35.74 25.12
CA ALA A 64 1.62 -35.39 23.72
C ALA A 64 1.98 -36.55 22.78
N ASP A 65 1.10 -36.82 21.82
CA ASP A 65 1.33 -37.81 20.77
C ASP A 65 2.38 -37.32 19.76
N LEU A 66 2.34 -36.03 19.39
CA LEU A 66 3.26 -35.40 18.45
C LEU A 66 3.59 -33.97 18.89
N LYS A 67 4.75 -33.45 18.46
CA LYS A 67 5.04 -32.02 18.46
C LYS A 67 4.68 -31.40 17.12
N CYS A 68 3.91 -30.31 17.17
CA CYS A 68 3.55 -29.49 16.03
C CYS A 68 4.29 -28.15 16.11
N ASP A 69 5.52 -28.11 15.61
CA ASP A 69 6.36 -26.89 15.60
C ASP A 69 5.96 -26.01 14.41
N TYR A 70 5.01 -25.09 14.64
CA TYR A 70 4.62 -24.08 13.67
C TYR A 70 5.57 -22.87 13.73
N ARG A 71 6.08 -22.49 12.55
CA ARG A 71 6.82 -21.26 12.33
C ARG A 71 6.06 -20.39 11.33
N ASN A 72 5.93 -19.11 11.66
CA ASN A 72 5.44 -18.08 10.76
C ASN A 72 6.37 -17.91 9.54
N SER A 73 5.93 -17.17 8.53
CA SER A 73 6.73 -16.84 7.35
C SER A 73 7.99 -16.04 7.66
N ASP A 74 8.07 -15.36 8.82
CA ASP A 74 9.26 -14.68 9.34
C ASP A 74 10.14 -15.59 10.24
N GLY A 75 9.83 -16.88 10.31
CA GLY A 75 10.52 -17.87 11.14
C GLY A 75 10.11 -17.89 12.62
N THR A 76 9.40 -16.87 13.12
CA THR A 76 8.99 -16.82 14.54
C THR A 76 8.02 -17.95 14.89
N ARG A 77 8.02 -18.38 16.16
CA ARG A 77 7.10 -19.42 16.66
C ARG A 77 5.82 -18.82 17.20
N SER A 78 4.68 -19.42 16.86
CA SER A 78 3.39 -19.07 17.44
C SER A 78 2.42 -20.26 17.43
N PHE A 79 1.25 -20.10 18.03
CA PHE A 79 0.18 -21.09 17.94
C PHE A 79 -0.76 -20.73 16.79
N CYS A 80 -1.02 -21.69 15.90
CA CYS A 80 -1.92 -21.52 14.77
C CYS A 80 -2.98 -22.62 14.75
N GLY A 81 -4.21 -22.30 15.18
CA GLY A 81 -5.31 -23.26 15.17
C GLY A 81 -5.66 -23.78 13.76
N ASN A 82 -5.44 -22.99 12.70
CA ASN A 82 -5.65 -23.42 11.32
C ASN A 82 -4.59 -24.43 10.87
N GLY A 83 -3.33 -24.16 11.20
CA GLY A 83 -2.20 -25.06 10.97
C GLY A 83 -2.37 -26.38 11.72
N THR A 84 -2.74 -26.33 13.01
CA THR A 84 -2.94 -27.52 13.85
C THR A 84 -4.03 -28.47 13.30
N ARG A 85 -5.12 -27.94 12.73
CA ARG A 85 -6.15 -28.76 12.07
C ARG A 85 -5.65 -29.41 10.79
N ALA A 86 -4.88 -28.69 9.97
CA ALA A 86 -4.26 -29.24 8.77
C ALA A 86 -3.25 -30.34 9.14
N SER A 87 -2.43 -30.10 10.15
CA SER A 87 -1.50 -31.08 10.74
C SER A 87 -2.18 -32.34 11.23
N PHE A 88 -3.35 -32.23 11.86
CA PHE A 88 -4.10 -33.41 12.31
C PHE A 88 -4.56 -34.27 11.13
N LEU A 89 -5.13 -33.66 10.08
CA LEU A 89 -5.52 -34.42 8.88
C LEU A 89 -4.31 -35.06 8.19
N TYR A 90 -3.21 -34.32 8.08
CA TYR A 90 -1.95 -34.84 7.56
C TYR A 90 -1.48 -36.06 8.37
N ALA A 91 -1.37 -35.90 9.69
CA ALA A 91 -0.86 -36.93 10.59
C ALA A 91 -1.76 -38.18 10.59
N ASN A 92 -3.08 -38.00 10.59
CA ASN A 92 -4.04 -39.10 10.51
C ASN A 92 -3.89 -39.86 9.18
N ARG A 93 -3.76 -39.13 8.06
CA ARG A 93 -3.57 -39.73 6.73
C ARG A 93 -2.24 -40.48 6.59
N GLU A 94 -1.17 -39.95 7.15
CA GLU A 94 0.15 -40.59 7.16
C GLU A 94 0.26 -41.71 8.21
N GLY A 95 -0.82 -41.98 8.97
CA GLY A 95 -0.88 -43.04 9.98
C GLY A 95 -0.06 -42.75 11.24
N LEU A 96 0.28 -41.48 11.47
CA LEU A 96 1.01 -41.03 12.66
C LEU A 96 0.11 -40.97 13.90
N VAL A 97 -1.20 -40.74 13.71
CA VAL A 97 -2.19 -40.66 14.79
C VAL A 97 -3.51 -41.32 14.41
N GLY A 98 -4.33 -41.65 15.41
CA GLY A 98 -5.68 -42.20 15.25
C GLY A 98 -6.77 -41.14 15.03
N GLU A 99 -8.01 -41.43 15.44
CA GLU A 99 -9.18 -40.54 15.29
C GLU A 99 -9.12 -39.27 16.17
N SER A 100 -8.25 -39.27 17.16
CA SER A 100 -7.90 -38.12 18.01
C SER A 100 -6.44 -38.20 18.44
N ALA A 101 -5.86 -37.06 18.79
CA ALA A 101 -4.50 -36.97 19.33
C ALA A 101 -4.33 -35.73 20.23
N VAL A 102 -3.16 -35.61 20.85
CA VAL A 102 -2.70 -34.44 21.61
C VAL A 102 -1.40 -33.93 20.98
N PHE A 103 -1.39 -32.68 20.55
CA PHE A 103 -0.20 -32.05 19.97
C PHE A 103 0.45 -31.08 20.97
N GLU A 104 1.79 -31.17 21.12
CA GLU A 104 2.63 -30.14 21.74
C GLU A 104 2.81 -28.99 20.73
N ALA A 105 2.34 -27.79 21.09
CA ALA A 105 2.61 -26.54 20.38
C ALA A 105 3.46 -25.59 21.26
N CYS A 106 3.86 -24.44 20.73
CA CYS A 106 4.75 -23.51 21.44
C CYS A 106 4.15 -22.94 22.75
N ASP A 107 2.82 -22.93 22.88
CA ASP A 107 2.07 -22.41 24.01
C ASP A 107 1.41 -23.51 24.88
N GLY A 108 1.63 -24.79 24.57
CA GLY A 108 1.19 -25.91 25.39
C GLY A 108 0.56 -27.07 24.60
N LEU A 109 -0.27 -27.85 25.30
CA LEU A 109 -0.91 -29.05 24.76
C LEU A 109 -2.28 -28.74 24.18
N HIS A 110 -2.53 -29.24 22.98
CA HIS A 110 -3.80 -29.07 22.26
C HIS A 110 -4.35 -30.40 21.80
N LYS A 111 -5.58 -30.73 22.20
CA LYS A 111 -6.25 -31.93 21.68
C LYS A 111 -6.76 -31.68 20.27
N VAL A 112 -6.66 -32.68 19.41
CA VAL A 112 -7.18 -32.66 18.04
C VAL A 112 -8.07 -33.87 17.81
N ARG A 113 -9.14 -33.69 17.03
CA ARG A 113 -10.09 -34.76 16.69
C ARG A 113 -10.81 -34.47 15.39
N ARG A 114 -11.48 -35.47 14.83
CA ARG A 114 -12.51 -35.24 13.81
C ARG A 114 -13.81 -34.79 14.49
N ASN A 115 -14.47 -33.78 13.93
CA ASN A 115 -15.79 -33.36 14.35
C ASN A 115 -16.85 -34.10 13.52
N ASP A 116 -17.60 -35.00 14.15
CA ASP A 116 -18.59 -35.85 13.47
C ASP A 116 -19.81 -35.07 12.94
N GLU A 117 -20.15 -33.91 13.52
CA GLU A 117 -21.29 -33.09 13.07
C GLU A 117 -21.03 -32.47 11.69
N TYR A 118 -19.76 -32.10 11.42
CA TYR A 118 -19.36 -31.35 10.24
C TYR A 118 -18.39 -32.11 9.31
N ASP A 119 -17.91 -33.28 9.74
CA ASP A 119 -16.94 -34.12 9.04
C ASP A 119 -15.57 -33.46 8.76
N VAL A 120 -15.20 -32.47 9.57
CA VAL A 120 -13.95 -31.67 9.45
C VAL A 120 -13.02 -31.86 10.66
N PRO A 121 -11.71 -31.57 10.55
CA PRO A 121 -10.81 -31.60 11.70
C PRO A 121 -11.16 -30.51 12.72
N SER A 122 -10.71 -30.72 13.96
CA SER A 122 -10.97 -29.84 15.09
C SER A 122 -9.76 -29.79 16.02
N VAL A 123 -9.54 -28.64 16.65
CA VAL A 123 -8.49 -28.39 17.65
C VAL A 123 -9.08 -27.73 18.89
N GLU A 124 -8.67 -28.19 20.07
CA GLU A 124 -9.02 -27.62 21.37
C GLU A 124 -8.06 -26.48 21.72
N PHE A 125 -8.63 -25.36 22.15
CA PHE A 125 -7.92 -24.21 22.69
C PHE A 125 -7.78 -24.35 24.20
N ARG A 126 -6.77 -23.67 24.76
CA ARG A 126 -6.65 -23.53 26.21
C ARG A 126 -7.87 -22.79 26.77
N PRO A 127 -8.19 -22.95 28.08
CA PRO A 127 -9.29 -22.20 28.70
C PRO A 127 -9.18 -20.70 28.44
N VAL A 128 -10.30 -20.09 28.07
CA VAL A 128 -10.41 -18.69 27.68
C VAL A 128 -11.15 -17.94 28.78
N ILE A 129 -10.59 -16.83 29.25
CA ILE A 129 -11.22 -16.01 30.30
C ILE A 129 -12.44 -15.23 29.76
N ALA A 130 -13.17 -14.58 30.65
CA ALA A 130 -14.31 -13.73 30.28
C ALA A 130 -13.90 -12.57 29.33
N PRO A 131 -14.70 -12.25 28.29
CA PRO A 131 -14.50 -11.05 27.49
C PRO A 131 -14.54 -9.77 28.31
N LYS A 132 -13.65 -8.82 27.99
CA LYS A 132 -13.59 -7.51 28.62
C LYS A 132 -14.32 -6.48 27.73
N PRO A 133 -15.45 -5.90 28.18
CA PRO A 133 -16.09 -4.81 27.45
C PRO A 133 -15.21 -3.56 27.47
N LEU A 134 -15.20 -2.84 26.34
CA LEU A 134 -14.48 -1.58 26.15
C LEU A 134 -15.46 -0.39 26.16
N ASN A 135 -14.95 0.80 26.43
CA ASN A 135 -15.78 2.02 26.53
C ASN A 135 -16.50 2.39 25.22
N SER A 136 -16.01 1.89 24.08
CA SER A 136 -16.59 2.10 22.75
C SER A 136 -17.85 1.27 22.48
N GLY A 137 -18.12 0.26 23.31
CA GLY A 137 -19.10 -0.80 23.01
C GLY A 137 -18.49 -2.04 22.34
N ASP A 138 -17.18 -2.00 22.07
CA ASP A 138 -16.40 -3.12 21.54
C ASP A 138 -15.94 -4.05 22.67
N PHE A 139 -15.28 -5.14 22.31
CA PHE A 139 -14.78 -6.14 23.25
C PHE A 139 -13.33 -6.48 23.02
N PHE A 140 -12.62 -6.72 24.12
CA PHE A 140 -11.30 -7.34 24.12
C PHE A 140 -11.41 -8.77 24.64
N LEU A 141 -10.78 -9.72 23.95
CA LEU A 141 -10.59 -11.07 24.45
C LEU A 141 -9.25 -11.64 24.02
N ASP A 142 -8.58 -12.34 24.93
CA ASP A 142 -7.37 -13.09 24.62
C ASP A 142 -7.72 -14.58 24.52
N THR A 143 -7.52 -15.16 23.34
CA THR A 143 -7.77 -16.58 23.04
C THR A 143 -6.46 -17.37 22.84
N GLY A 144 -5.36 -16.88 23.43
CA GLY A 144 -3.98 -17.26 23.09
C GLY A 144 -3.30 -16.22 22.17
N SER A 145 -4.09 -15.32 21.59
CA SER A 145 -3.65 -14.08 20.97
C SER A 145 -4.66 -12.97 21.33
N PRO A 146 -4.23 -11.71 21.51
CA PRO A 146 -5.12 -10.62 21.88
C PRO A 146 -6.01 -10.22 20.68
N HIS A 147 -7.33 -10.07 20.92
CA HIS A 147 -8.33 -9.65 19.94
C HIS A 147 -9.14 -8.45 20.42
N HIS A 148 -9.32 -7.48 19.52
CA HIS A 148 -10.29 -6.40 19.60
C HIS A 148 -11.41 -6.71 18.61
N ILE A 149 -12.64 -6.88 19.09
CA ILE A 149 -13.81 -7.19 18.28
C ILE A 149 -14.74 -5.97 18.27
N HIS A 150 -14.85 -5.37 17.09
CA HIS A 150 -15.78 -4.29 16.79
C HIS A 150 -17.13 -4.83 16.33
N LEU A 151 -18.20 -4.43 17.01
CA LEU A 151 -19.55 -4.88 16.68
C LEU A 151 -20.19 -3.94 15.66
N VAL A 152 -20.63 -4.50 14.53
CA VAL A 152 -21.34 -3.76 13.47
C VAL A 152 -22.77 -4.27 13.33
N LYS A 153 -23.67 -3.44 12.79
CA LYS A 153 -25.11 -3.69 12.85
C LYS A 153 -25.52 -4.86 11.97
N ASP A 154 -24.98 -4.93 10.76
CA ASP A 154 -25.36 -5.90 9.76
C ASP A 154 -24.23 -6.15 8.75
N PHE A 155 -24.50 -7.07 7.81
CA PHE A 155 -23.53 -7.48 6.81
C PHE A 155 -23.18 -6.38 5.80
N ASN A 156 -24.08 -5.40 5.57
CA ASN A 156 -23.77 -4.31 4.65
C ASN A 156 -22.73 -3.38 5.28
N GLU A 157 -22.91 -3.01 6.55
CA GLU A 157 -21.90 -2.24 7.29
C GLU A 157 -20.57 -3.00 7.38
N LEU A 158 -20.61 -4.32 7.62
CA LEU A 158 -19.42 -5.16 7.61
C LEU A 158 -18.69 -5.18 6.25
N SER A 159 -19.45 -5.15 5.15
CA SER A 159 -18.91 -5.18 3.78
C SER A 159 -18.32 -3.84 3.35
N GLU A 160 -18.88 -2.73 3.84
CA GLU A 160 -18.41 -1.37 3.53
C GLU A 160 -17.18 -0.95 4.35
N ILE A 161 -16.87 -1.65 5.44
CA ILE A 161 -15.67 -1.35 6.25
C ILE A 161 -14.39 -1.64 5.44
N GLU A 162 -13.56 -0.61 5.29
CA GLU A 162 -12.14 -0.72 4.90
C GLU A 162 -11.34 -1.32 6.07
N ILE A 163 -11.35 -2.65 6.18
CA ILE A 163 -10.82 -3.35 7.35
C ILE A 163 -9.32 -3.09 7.59
N ASP A 164 -8.52 -2.89 6.54
CA ASP A 164 -7.09 -2.59 6.67
C ASP A 164 -6.85 -1.26 7.37
N LYS A 165 -7.60 -0.23 6.96
CA LYS A 165 -7.51 1.12 7.53
C LYS A 165 -8.12 1.19 8.92
N PHE A 166 -9.25 0.52 9.13
CA PHE A 166 -9.91 0.44 10.43
C PHE A 166 -9.04 -0.35 11.43
N GLY A 167 -8.55 -1.50 11.00
CA GLY A 167 -7.75 -2.44 11.77
C GLY A 167 -6.40 -1.86 12.17
N SER A 168 -5.64 -1.31 11.23
CA SER A 168 -4.34 -0.69 11.51
C SER A 168 -4.43 0.41 12.57
N LYS A 169 -5.46 1.26 12.51
CA LYS A 169 -5.67 2.34 13.49
C LYS A 169 -5.86 1.83 14.92
N ILE A 170 -6.60 0.73 15.10
CA ILE A 170 -6.83 0.15 16.43
C ILE A 170 -5.64 -0.69 16.86
N ARG A 171 -5.05 -1.47 15.94
CA ARG A 171 -3.91 -2.33 16.22
C ARG A 171 -2.72 -1.57 16.84
N TYR A 172 -2.45 -0.38 16.34
CA TYR A 172 -1.36 0.49 16.81
C TYR A 172 -1.80 1.57 17.80
N SER A 173 -2.99 1.47 18.38
CA SER A 173 -3.43 2.46 19.38
C SER A 173 -2.61 2.34 20.67
N ASP A 174 -2.55 3.44 21.43
CA ASP A 174 -1.89 3.48 22.75
C ASP A 174 -2.43 2.42 23.72
N ASP A 175 -3.68 1.99 23.55
CA ASP A 175 -4.32 0.98 24.38
C ASP A 175 -3.67 -0.42 24.22
N TYR A 176 -3.04 -0.69 23.08
CA TYR A 176 -2.48 -2.00 22.75
C TYR A 176 -0.97 -2.00 22.48
N SER A 177 -0.33 -0.83 22.41
CA SER A 177 1.12 -0.69 22.19
C SER A 177 1.95 -1.49 23.20
N SER A 178 1.55 -1.49 24.47
CA SER A 178 2.24 -2.20 25.57
C SER A 178 2.27 -3.72 25.46
N ILE A 179 1.42 -4.32 24.61
CA ILE A 179 1.33 -5.78 24.38
C ILE A 179 1.74 -6.18 22.95
N GLY A 180 2.38 -5.27 22.19
CA GLY A 180 2.78 -5.51 20.80
C GLY A 180 1.61 -5.44 19.81
N GLY A 181 0.55 -4.71 20.17
CA GLY A 181 -0.67 -4.56 19.37
C GLY A 181 -1.63 -5.75 19.49
N VAL A 182 -2.76 -5.63 18.79
CA VAL A 182 -3.91 -6.55 18.88
C VAL A 182 -4.39 -6.97 17.48
N ASN A 183 -5.00 -8.15 17.34
CA ASN A 183 -5.80 -8.48 16.16
C ASN A 183 -7.10 -7.67 16.18
N VAL A 184 -7.52 -7.12 15.05
CA VAL A 184 -8.74 -6.29 15.00
C VAL A 184 -9.74 -6.91 14.07
N SER A 185 -10.92 -7.25 14.58
CA SER A 185 -11.98 -7.84 13.75
C SER A 185 -13.27 -7.05 13.82
N ALA A 186 -13.99 -6.99 12.70
CA ALA A 186 -15.37 -6.50 12.64
C ALA A 186 -16.33 -7.69 12.58
N LEU A 187 -17.37 -7.67 13.42
CA LEU A 187 -18.29 -8.77 13.67
C LEU A 187 -19.74 -8.32 13.53
N CYS A 188 -20.54 -9.09 12.77
CA CYS A 188 -22.00 -8.96 12.76
C CYS A 188 -22.70 -10.33 12.83
N THR A 189 -23.95 -10.33 13.26
CA THR A 189 -24.83 -11.50 13.14
C THR A 189 -25.37 -11.60 11.70
N VAL A 190 -25.46 -12.81 11.18
CA VAL A 190 -26.08 -13.14 9.89
C VAL A 190 -27.11 -14.26 10.07
N SER A 191 -27.88 -14.57 9.02
CA SER A 191 -28.95 -15.58 9.08
C SER A 191 -28.49 -16.94 9.58
N GLU A 192 -27.24 -17.33 9.28
CA GLU A 192 -26.64 -18.61 9.67
C GLU A 192 -25.40 -18.45 10.58
N GLY A 193 -25.48 -17.60 11.60
CA GLY A 193 -24.41 -17.45 12.60
C GLY A 193 -23.79 -16.06 12.57
N LEU A 194 -22.47 -16.00 12.46
CA LEU A 194 -21.68 -14.76 12.57
C LEU A 194 -20.88 -14.53 11.29
N ALA A 195 -20.72 -13.29 10.85
CA ALA A 195 -19.74 -12.92 9.83
C ALA A 195 -18.60 -12.14 10.47
N LEU A 196 -17.37 -12.49 10.12
CA LEU A 196 -16.16 -11.94 10.73
C LEU A 196 -15.12 -11.60 9.65
N ARG A 197 -14.58 -10.38 9.71
CA ARG A 197 -13.43 -9.93 8.93
C ARG A 197 -12.33 -9.48 9.89
N THR A 198 -11.08 -9.85 9.63
CA THR A 198 -9.98 -9.67 10.59
C THR A 198 -8.76 -9.05 9.93
N TYR A 199 -8.30 -7.94 10.50
CA TYR A 199 -6.96 -7.40 10.31
C TYR A 199 -6.02 -8.05 11.32
N GLU A 200 -5.07 -8.84 10.82
CA GLU A 200 -4.29 -9.77 11.64
C GLU A 200 -2.93 -9.20 12.04
N ARG A 201 -2.63 -9.33 13.33
CA ARG A 201 -1.36 -8.96 13.94
C ARG A 201 -0.24 -9.83 13.40
N GLY A 202 0.82 -9.20 12.89
CA GLY A 202 1.98 -9.87 12.30
C GLY A 202 1.84 -10.12 10.79
N VAL A 203 0.62 -10.03 10.24
CA VAL A 203 0.38 -10.00 8.79
C VAL A 203 0.18 -8.57 8.30
N GLU A 204 -0.36 -7.70 9.16
CA GLU A 204 -0.60 -6.27 8.90
C GLU A 204 -1.52 -6.00 7.70
N ALA A 205 -2.42 -6.94 7.41
CA ALA A 205 -3.45 -6.90 6.38
C ALA A 205 -4.68 -7.75 6.77
N GLU A 206 -5.78 -7.60 6.04
CA GLU A 206 -6.93 -8.51 6.11
C GLU A 206 -6.50 -9.94 5.77
N THR A 207 -6.77 -10.88 6.68
CA THR A 207 -6.55 -12.30 6.42
C THR A 207 -7.85 -12.99 6.04
N LYS A 208 -7.73 -14.03 5.21
CA LYS A 208 -8.88 -14.82 4.77
C LYS A 208 -9.59 -15.52 5.93
N ALA A 209 -8.85 -15.94 6.94
CA ALA A 209 -9.41 -16.49 8.16
C ALA A 209 -8.44 -16.32 9.33
N CYS A 210 -9.00 -16.06 10.51
CA CYS A 210 -8.26 -16.01 11.77
C CYS A 210 -8.97 -16.91 12.78
N GLY A 211 -8.37 -18.07 13.08
CA GLY A 211 -8.99 -19.07 13.96
C GLY A 211 -9.17 -18.60 15.40
N THR A 212 -8.17 -17.92 15.95
CA THR A 212 -8.22 -17.32 17.31
C THR A 212 -9.28 -16.21 17.36
N GLY A 213 -9.47 -15.47 16.26
CA GLY A 213 -10.52 -14.45 16.12
C GLY A 213 -11.93 -15.03 16.03
N ALA A 214 -12.11 -16.16 15.34
CA ALA A 214 -13.39 -16.86 15.30
C ALA A 214 -13.82 -17.36 16.69
N VAL A 215 -12.88 -17.87 17.50
CA VAL A 215 -13.14 -18.23 18.90
C VAL A 215 -13.55 -16.99 19.70
N ALA A 216 -12.82 -15.88 19.56
CA ALA A 216 -13.13 -14.64 20.26
C ALA A 216 -14.52 -14.11 19.92
N ALA A 217 -14.85 -14.01 18.63
CA ALA A 217 -16.15 -13.59 18.14
C ALA A 217 -17.29 -14.47 18.67
N SER A 218 -17.08 -15.78 18.71
CA SER A 218 -18.10 -16.74 19.17
C SER A 218 -18.40 -16.64 20.66
N ILE A 219 -17.35 -16.47 21.47
CA ILE A 219 -17.49 -16.28 22.92
C ILE A 219 -18.11 -14.90 23.22
N ILE A 220 -17.68 -13.85 22.52
CA ILE A 220 -18.24 -12.50 22.69
C ILE A 220 -19.72 -12.47 22.32
N ASP A 221 -20.11 -13.01 21.17
CA ASP A 221 -21.53 -13.08 20.79
C ASP A 221 -22.34 -13.88 21.82
N TYR A 222 -21.83 -15.01 22.31
CA TYR A 222 -22.50 -15.78 23.34
C TYR A 222 -22.63 -15.03 24.66
N SER A 223 -21.61 -14.27 25.08
CA SER A 223 -21.67 -13.45 26.29
C SER A 223 -22.75 -12.35 26.22
N ILE A 224 -23.10 -11.90 25.01
CA ILE A 224 -24.11 -10.86 24.77
C ILE A 224 -25.50 -11.49 24.58
N ASN A 225 -25.60 -12.53 23.76
CA ASN A 225 -26.86 -13.06 23.23
C ASN A 225 -27.28 -14.41 23.84
N GLY A 226 -26.40 -15.10 24.55
CA GLY A 226 -26.63 -16.43 25.13
C GLY A 226 -26.90 -17.51 24.07
N GLY A 227 -27.77 -18.46 24.39
CA GLY A 227 -28.18 -19.55 23.49
C GLY A 227 -27.36 -20.83 23.66
N LYS A 228 -27.20 -21.62 22.60
CA LYS A 228 -26.33 -22.81 22.64
C LYS A 228 -24.87 -22.34 22.67
N PRO A 229 -23.94 -22.98 23.40
CA PRO A 229 -22.54 -22.57 23.42
C PRO A 229 -21.78 -23.11 22.19
N LYS A 230 -22.33 -22.81 21.01
CA LYS A 230 -21.74 -23.11 19.71
C LYS A 230 -22.10 -22.06 18.67
N ARG A 231 -21.19 -21.76 17.74
CA ARG A 231 -21.35 -20.75 16.68
C ARG A 231 -20.74 -21.22 15.37
N THR A 232 -21.38 -20.80 14.28
CA THR A 232 -20.81 -20.85 12.93
C THR A 232 -20.32 -19.45 12.59
N VAL A 233 -19.06 -19.33 12.20
CA VAL A 233 -18.41 -18.08 11.83
C VAL A 233 -18.04 -18.15 10.34
N HIS A 234 -18.59 -17.23 9.56
CA HIS A 234 -18.33 -17.07 8.13
C HIS A 234 -17.23 -16.03 7.95
N MET A 235 -16.13 -16.44 7.30
CA MET A 235 -14.98 -15.59 6.98
C MET A 235 -14.71 -15.65 5.47
N PRO A 236 -13.91 -14.74 4.89
CA PRO A 236 -13.57 -14.77 3.46
C PRO A 236 -12.97 -16.11 2.99
N GLY A 237 -12.22 -16.81 3.86
CA GLY A 237 -11.59 -18.10 3.61
C GLY A 237 -12.47 -19.33 3.84
N GLY A 238 -13.69 -19.14 4.37
CA GLY A 238 -14.65 -20.21 4.59
C GLY A 238 -15.33 -20.18 5.96
N LYS A 239 -15.99 -21.29 6.31
CA LYS A 239 -16.74 -21.43 7.56
C LYS A 239 -15.89 -22.10 8.64
N LEU A 240 -15.93 -21.54 9.83
CA LEU A 240 -15.41 -22.11 11.07
C LEU A 240 -16.55 -22.40 12.03
N PHE A 241 -16.42 -23.46 12.81
CA PHE A 241 -17.39 -23.87 13.81
C PHE A 241 -16.72 -23.88 15.17
N VAL A 242 -17.27 -23.13 16.12
CA VAL A 242 -16.73 -22.99 17.47
C VAL A 242 -17.74 -23.59 18.45
N GLU A 243 -17.28 -24.44 19.35
CA GLU A 243 -18.05 -24.98 20.47
C GLU A 243 -17.25 -24.82 21.77
N PHE A 244 -17.93 -24.55 22.88
CA PHE A 244 -17.29 -24.34 24.18
C PHE A 244 -18.23 -24.68 25.33
N LYS A 245 -17.72 -24.63 26.55
CA LYS A 245 -18.50 -24.73 27.79
C LYS A 245 -18.10 -23.62 28.74
N GLU A 246 -19.05 -23.12 29.51
CA GLU A 246 -18.76 -22.23 30.63
C GLU A 246 -18.05 -23.02 31.74
N ASP A 247 -17.02 -22.42 32.34
CA ASP A 247 -16.28 -23.02 33.47
C ASP A 247 -17.00 -22.81 34.84
N GLY A 248 -18.04 -21.98 34.88
CA GLY A 248 -18.78 -21.62 36.09
C GLY A 248 -18.18 -20.45 36.89
N GLU A 249 -17.02 -19.94 36.50
CA GLU A 249 -16.33 -18.78 37.09
C GLU A 249 -16.31 -17.56 36.13
N GLY A 250 -16.97 -17.69 34.99
CA GLY A 250 -17.14 -16.64 33.97
C GLY A 250 -16.21 -16.79 32.77
N GLY A 251 -15.32 -17.78 32.78
CA GLY A 251 -14.53 -18.18 31.63
C GLY A 251 -15.14 -19.37 30.88
N TYR A 252 -14.34 -19.93 29.99
CA TYR A 252 -14.74 -20.94 29.02
C TYR A 252 -13.67 -22.02 28.90
N GLU A 253 -14.11 -23.26 28.88
CA GLU A 253 -13.28 -24.45 28.71
C GLU A 253 -13.85 -25.37 27.62
N ASN A 254 -13.11 -26.43 27.27
CA ASN A 254 -13.47 -27.32 26.17
C ASN A 254 -13.78 -26.53 24.89
N VAL A 255 -12.94 -25.53 24.58
CA VAL A 255 -13.14 -24.60 23.46
C VAL A 255 -12.59 -25.27 22.20
N TRP A 256 -13.45 -25.76 21.33
CA TRP A 256 -13.04 -26.41 20.07
C TRP A 256 -13.30 -25.52 18.88
N LEU A 257 -12.31 -25.46 17.99
CA LEU A 257 -12.39 -24.83 16.68
C LEU A 257 -12.35 -25.92 15.61
N SER A 258 -13.42 -26.03 14.82
CA SER A 258 -13.54 -27.00 13.72
C SER A 258 -13.64 -26.26 12.39
N GLY A 259 -13.04 -26.79 11.34
CA GLY A 259 -13.06 -26.15 10.03
C GLY A 259 -12.30 -26.95 8.98
N ALA A 260 -12.63 -26.74 7.72
CA ALA A 260 -12.04 -27.48 6.61
C ALA A 260 -10.52 -27.25 6.53
N ALA A 261 -9.79 -28.32 6.21
CA ALA A 261 -8.39 -28.29 5.81
C ALA A 261 -8.19 -29.27 4.65
N SER A 262 -7.31 -28.93 3.71
CA SER A 262 -7.10 -29.69 2.48
C SER A 262 -5.64 -29.69 2.06
N GLU A 263 -5.22 -30.73 1.33
CA GLU A 263 -3.91 -30.78 0.69
C GLU A 263 -3.98 -30.01 -0.64
N LEU A 264 -3.03 -29.11 -0.87
CA LEU A 264 -2.90 -28.34 -2.11
C LEU A 264 -1.90 -28.99 -3.07
N SER A 265 -0.72 -29.39 -2.59
CA SER A 265 0.32 -30.00 -3.42
C SER A 265 1.36 -30.78 -2.61
N ARG A 266 2.25 -31.49 -3.29
CA ARG A 266 3.39 -32.22 -2.71
C ARG A 266 4.67 -31.81 -3.41
N GLY A 267 5.78 -31.75 -2.67
CA GLY A 267 7.08 -31.39 -3.21
C GLY A 267 8.24 -32.03 -2.48
N ILE A 268 9.43 -31.90 -3.06
CA ILE A 268 10.70 -32.34 -2.47
C ILE A 268 11.68 -31.18 -2.62
N THR A 269 12.30 -30.74 -1.51
CA THR A 269 13.38 -29.73 -1.51
C THR A 269 14.68 -30.34 -1.00
N SER A 270 15.84 -29.83 -1.41
CA SER A 270 17.16 -30.35 -0.98
C SER A 270 17.70 -29.51 0.19
N LEU A 271 18.18 -30.16 1.25
CA LEU A 271 18.88 -29.50 2.37
C LEU A 271 20.29 -29.04 1.99
N LEU A 272 20.90 -29.55 0.92
CA LEU A 272 22.19 -29.03 0.45
C LEU A 272 22.04 -27.56 -0.01
N SER A 273 20.88 -27.22 -0.56
CA SER A 273 20.47 -25.84 -0.90
C SER A 273 20.27 -24.94 0.34
N ILE A 274 20.05 -25.54 1.51
CA ILE A 274 19.77 -24.87 2.79
C ILE A 274 21.04 -24.79 3.66
N PHE A 275 21.95 -25.77 3.55
CA PHE A 275 23.14 -25.93 4.40
C PHE A 275 24.44 -25.41 3.74
N LEU A 276 24.55 -25.40 2.41
CA LEU A 276 25.73 -24.84 1.71
C LEU A 276 25.84 -23.31 1.79
N LEU A 277 24.76 -22.62 2.18
CA LEU A 277 24.76 -21.18 2.45
C LEU A 277 25.46 -20.79 3.76
N TRP A 278 25.87 -21.76 4.60
CA TRP A 278 26.31 -21.48 5.97
C TRP A 278 27.76 -21.86 6.30
N PHE A 279 28.40 -22.78 5.57
CA PHE A 279 29.77 -23.26 5.91
C PHE A 279 30.89 -22.88 4.94
N CYS A 280 30.61 -22.11 3.88
CA CYS A 280 31.69 -21.54 3.07
C CYS A 280 32.23 -20.26 3.74
N LEU A 281 33.34 -20.37 4.49
CA LEU A 281 34.31 -19.27 4.49
C LEU A 281 34.74 -19.01 3.04
N PRO A 282 34.96 -17.74 2.67
CA PRO A 282 34.62 -17.20 1.36
C PRO A 282 35.53 -17.78 0.29
N LEU A 283 34.93 -18.61 -0.55
CA LEU A 283 35.28 -18.65 -1.96
C LEU A 283 34.00 -18.24 -2.66
N ASP A 284 33.94 -16.97 -3.06
CA ASP A 284 32.87 -16.35 -3.83
C ASP A 284 32.59 -17.17 -5.10
N VAL A 285 31.64 -18.09 -5.00
CA VAL A 285 30.82 -18.54 -6.12
C VAL A 285 29.40 -18.75 -5.60
N HIS A 286 28.80 -17.68 -5.08
CA HIS A 286 27.34 -17.58 -5.14
C HIS A 286 27.02 -17.41 -6.62
N ALA A 287 26.58 -18.48 -7.29
CA ALA A 287 25.94 -18.32 -8.58
C ALA A 287 24.67 -17.50 -8.32
N ASN A 288 24.65 -16.28 -8.82
CA ASN A 288 23.52 -15.41 -8.61
C ASN A 288 22.32 -15.98 -9.38
N TRP A 289 21.08 -15.69 -8.96
CA TRP A 289 19.89 -16.23 -9.63
C TRP A 289 19.87 -15.87 -11.14
N TYR A 290 20.41 -14.71 -11.50
CA TYR A 290 20.55 -14.24 -12.88
C TYR A 290 21.61 -14.99 -13.70
N ASP A 291 22.52 -15.74 -13.06
CA ASP A 291 23.48 -16.61 -13.75
C ASP A 291 22.80 -17.87 -14.30
N ASN A 292 21.68 -18.29 -13.69
CA ASN A 292 20.90 -19.46 -14.07
C ASN A 292 19.74 -19.15 -15.05
N LEU A 293 19.52 -17.89 -15.41
CA LEU A 293 18.51 -17.54 -16.40
C LEU A 293 18.78 -18.24 -17.73
N SER A 294 17.75 -18.87 -18.26
CA SER A 294 17.78 -19.61 -19.51
C SER A 294 17.76 -18.67 -20.72
N ASP A 295 18.09 -19.21 -21.89
CA ASP A 295 17.97 -18.48 -23.15
C ASP A 295 16.50 -18.21 -23.55
N GLU A 296 15.52 -18.78 -22.81
CA GLU A 296 14.08 -18.53 -22.98
C GLU A 296 13.56 -17.38 -22.10
N THR A 297 14.42 -16.76 -21.27
CA THR A 297 14.02 -15.63 -20.43
C THR A 297 13.54 -14.45 -21.28
N GLU A 298 12.46 -13.82 -20.82
CA GLU A 298 11.93 -12.59 -21.36
C GLU A 298 11.92 -11.50 -20.29
N ILE A 299 12.33 -10.29 -20.67
CA ILE A 299 12.11 -9.09 -19.89
C ILE A 299 11.04 -8.27 -20.61
N SER A 300 10.06 -7.77 -19.87
CA SER A 300 9.00 -6.91 -20.41
C SER A 300 8.75 -5.71 -19.50
N ILE A 301 8.25 -4.63 -20.10
CA ILE A 301 7.74 -3.47 -19.36
C ILE A 301 6.22 -3.58 -19.27
N LEU A 302 5.71 -3.46 -18.05
CA LEU A 302 4.30 -3.43 -17.73
C LEU A 302 3.87 -1.97 -17.56
N THR A 303 2.87 -1.54 -18.32
CA THR A 303 2.24 -0.21 -18.20
C THR A 303 0.81 -0.38 -17.75
N SER A 304 0.53 0.09 -16.55
CA SER A 304 -0.79 0.02 -15.93
C SER A 304 -1.57 1.32 -16.13
N SER A 305 -2.86 1.19 -16.45
CA SER A 305 -3.75 2.32 -16.73
C SER A 305 -3.87 3.27 -15.52
N PRO A 306 -4.25 4.54 -15.72
CA PRO A 306 -4.67 5.44 -14.64
C PRO A 306 -5.74 4.84 -13.71
N GLY A 307 -5.90 5.43 -12.52
CA GLY A 307 -6.94 5.08 -11.55
C GLY A 307 -7.66 6.31 -10.97
N GLU A 308 -8.71 6.08 -10.18
CA GLU A 308 -9.54 7.15 -9.58
C GLU A 308 -8.84 7.94 -8.45
N ASP A 309 -7.97 7.27 -7.70
CA ASP A 309 -7.29 7.88 -6.57
C ASP A 309 -6.19 8.85 -7.04
N THR A 310 -6.00 9.95 -6.31
CA THR A 310 -5.02 11.02 -6.63
C THR A 310 -3.58 10.53 -6.82
N TYR A 311 -3.16 9.46 -6.15
CA TYR A 311 -1.83 8.86 -6.30
C TYR A 311 -1.72 7.93 -7.53
N SER A 312 -2.84 7.53 -8.12
CA SER A 312 -2.93 6.56 -9.23
C SER A 312 -3.34 7.19 -10.57
N ILE A 313 -3.71 8.48 -10.58
CA ILE A 313 -4.24 9.19 -11.77
C ILE A 313 -3.30 9.23 -12.98
N PHE A 314 -2.00 8.94 -12.80
CA PHE A 314 -1.00 8.93 -13.88
C PHE A 314 -0.64 7.52 -14.35
N GLY A 315 -1.21 6.47 -13.74
CA GLY A 315 -0.87 5.08 -14.02
C GLY A 315 0.36 4.60 -13.23
N HIS A 316 0.92 3.47 -13.65
CA HIS A 316 2.12 2.88 -13.05
C HIS A 316 2.95 2.11 -14.07
N THR A 317 4.25 1.98 -13.82
CA THR A 317 5.15 1.16 -14.64
C THR A 317 5.91 0.17 -13.77
N ALA A 318 6.08 -1.05 -14.26
CA ALA A 318 6.90 -2.08 -13.62
C ALA A 318 7.72 -2.87 -14.65
N VAL A 319 8.74 -3.60 -14.18
CA VAL A 319 9.59 -4.46 -15.01
C VAL A 319 9.29 -5.90 -14.66
N ARG A 320 8.98 -6.75 -15.65
CA ARG A 320 8.73 -8.17 -15.45
C ARG A 320 9.89 -8.99 -16.01
N ILE A 321 10.30 -10.01 -15.27
CA ILE A 321 11.23 -11.04 -15.72
C ILE A 321 10.50 -12.38 -15.67
N TYR A 322 10.39 -13.02 -16.83
CA TYR A 322 9.69 -14.28 -17.03
C TYR A 322 10.65 -15.31 -17.64
N ASP A 323 10.93 -16.40 -16.93
CA ASP A 323 11.66 -17.56 -17.45
C ASP A 323 10.80 -18.82 -17.31
N PRO A 324 10.22 -19.33 -18.42
CA PRO A 324 9.42 -20.54 -18.41
C PRO A 324 10.23 -21.83 -18.25
N ALA A 325 11.52 -21.82 -18.57
CA ALA A 325 12.37 -23.01 -18.59
C ALA A 325 12.97 -23.33 -17.21
N GLU A 326 13.09 -22.32 -16.35
CA GLU A 326 13.52 -22.50 -14.96
C GLU A 326 12.45 -23.23 -14.12
N VAL A 327 12.91 -24.01 -13.14
CA VAL A 327 12.04 -24.79 -12.24
C VAL A 327 12.44 -24.51 -10.78
N PRO A 328 11.59 -23.81 -10.00
CA PRO A 328 10.28 -23.27 -10.38
C PRO A 328 10.39 -22.11 -11.38
N THR A 329 9.33 -21.91 -12.17
CA THR A 329 9.23 -20.83 -13.15
C THR A 329 9.53 -19.48 -12.49
N VAL A 330 10.41 -18.71 -13.12
CA VAL A 330 10.69 -17.33 -12.71
C VAL A 330 9.61 -16.45 -13.33
N ASP A 331 8.81 -15.76 -12.53
CA ASP A 331 7.80 -14.82 -13.03
C ASP A 331 7.61 -13.66 -12.04
N TRP A 332 8.61 -12.78 -12.00
CA TRP A 332 8.70 -11.69 -11.04
C TRP A 332 8.41 -10.35 -11.68
N VAL A 333 7.75 -9.47 -10.91
CA VAL A 333 7.51 -8.07 -11.25
C VAL A 333 8.24 -7.19 -10.25
N PHE A 334 9.16 -6.38 -10.75
CA PHE A 334 9.92 -5.39 -10.04
C PHE A 334 9.22 -4.03 -10.12
N ASN A 335 8.80 -3.51 -8.98
CA ASN A 335 8.03 -2.29 -8.84
C ASN A 335 8.90 -1.18 -8.23
N TYR A 336 9.24 -0.19 -9.04
CA TYR A 336 9.65 1.12 -8.53
C TYR A 336 8.39 1.87 -8.10
N GLY A 337 8.38 2.51 -6.94
CA GLY A 337 7.18 3.22 -6.47
C GLY A 337 6.42 2.49 -5.36
N THR A 338 7.01 1.47 -4.75
CA THR A 338 6.51 0.89 -3.49
C THR A 338 6.93 1.76 -2.32
N PHE A 339 6.04 1.96 -1.35
CA PHE A 339 6.30 2.70 -0.13
C PHE A 339 5.64 1.98 1.04
N SER A 340 6.21 2.12 2.24
CA SER A 340 5.60 1.62 3.48
C SER A 340 4.94 2.78 4.23
N PHE A 341 3.75 2.54 4.77
CA PHE A 341 3.10 3.46 5.70
C PHE A 341 3.75 3.32 7.08
N SER A 342 4.97 3.82 7.23
CA SER A 342 5.65 3.94 8.54
C SER A 342 5.04 5.08 9.37
N GLU A 343 5.35 5.13 10.67
CA GLU A 343 4.87 6.19 11.58
C GLU A 343 5.18 7.61 11.06
N ASP A 344 6.29 7.77 10.33
CA ASP A 344 6.72 9.05 9.74
C ASP A 344 6.18 9.28 8.32
N PHE A 345 5.41 8.36 7.72
CA PHE A 345 4.97 8.47 6.32
C PHE A 345 4.25 9.80 6.03
N TYR A 346 3.24 10.16 6.83
CA TYR A 346 2.50 11.40 6.60
C TYR A 346 3.36 12.63 6.88
N TYR A 347 4.27 12.57 7.85
CA TYR A 347 5.23 13.63 8.12
C TYR A 347 6.14 13.83 6.91
N ASN A 348 6.80 12.76 6.45
CA ASN A 348 7.65 12.71 5.28
C ASN A 348 6.93 13.12 4.00
N PHE A 349 5.67 12.71 3.81
CA PHE A 349 4.79 13.18 2.74
C PHE A 349 4.61 14.70 2.79
N MET A 350 4.20 15.23 3.95
CA MET A 350 3.98 16.67 4.13
C MET A 350 5.26 17.49 3.94
N ILE A 351 6.43 16.95 4.29
CA ILE A 351 7.71 17.64 4.10
C ILE A 351 8.41 17.32 2.77
N GLY A 352 7.80 16.56 1.87
CA GLY A 352 8.35 16.25 0.54
C GLY A 352 9.55 15.30 0.56
N ARG A 353 9.64 14.47 1.59
CA ARG A 353 10.73 13.51 1.84
C ARG A 353 10.27 12.06 1.75
N LEU A 354 9.50 11.73 0.72
CA LEU A 354 9.02 10.37 0.56
C LEU A 354 10.11 9.48 -0.01
N ASP A 355 10.54 8.54 0.81
CA ASP A 355 11.41 7.46 0.40
C ASP A 355 10.56 6.31 -0.14
N TYR A 356 10.82 5.98 -1.39
CA TYR A 356 10.23 4.83 -2.08
C TYR A 356 11.29 3.76 -2.22
N HIS A 357 10.87 2.53 -2.43
CA HIS A 357 11.80 1.44 -2.67
C HIS A 357 11.39 0.59 -3.87
N LEU A 358 12.38 -0.07 -4.45
CA LEU A 358 12.17 -1.19 -5.36
C LEU A 358 11.64 -2.37 -4.56
N SER A 359 10.52 -2.96 -4.99
CA SER A 359 10.01 -4.23 -4.47
C SER A 359 9.87 -5.26 -5.59
N ALA A 360 9.84 -6.54 -5.23
CA ALA A 360 9.60 -7.63 -6.16
C ALA A 360 8.42 -8.49 -5.68
N VAL A 361 7.46 -8.75 -6.57
CA VAL A 361 6.29 -9.60 -6.30
C VAL A 361 6.05 -10.58 -7.46
N PRO A 362 5.43 -11.74 -7.23
CA PRO A 362 5.06 -12.63 -8.32
C PRO A 362 4.08 -11.95 -9.27
N PHE A 363 4.20 -12.19 -10.58
CA PHE A 363 3.35 -11.57 -11.60
C PHE A 363 1.86 -11.78 -11.34
N TYR A 364 1.44 -12.95 -10.86
CA TYR A 364 0.03 -13.21 -10.56
C TYR A 364 -0.53 -12.28 -9.46
N GLN A 365 0.30 -11.86 -8.49
CA GLN A 365 -0.13 -10.94 -7.43
C GLN A 365 -0.33 -9.54 -8.00
N PHE A 366 0.65 -9.08 -8.80
CA PHE A 366 0.57 -7.81 -9.52
C PHE A 366 -0.67 -7.80 -10.42
N GLN A 367 -0.86 -8.82 -11.26
CA GLN A 367 -1.99 -8.95 -12.17
C GLN A 367 -3.33 -8.89 -11.41
N LYS A 368 -3.46 -9.65 -10.33
CA LYS A 368 -4.68 -9.68 -9.53
C LYS A 368 -5.03 -8.31 -8.95
N GLN A 369 -4.05 -7.55 -8.46
CA GLN A 369 -4.28 -6.22 -7.92
C GLN A 369 -4.97 -5.29 -8.94
N TYR A 370 -4.50 -5.28 -10.18
CA TYR A 370 -5.10 -4.43 -11.23
C TYR A 370 -6.45 -4.96 -11.70
N MET A 371 -6.64 -6.27 -11.75
CA MET A 371 -7.96 -6.89 -12.02
C MET A 371 -8.99 -6.49 -10.96
N ASP A 372 -8.64 -6.58 -9.68
CA ASP A 372 -9.54 -6.23 -8.56
C ASP A 372 -9.88 -4.73 -8.57
N GLN A 373 -9.00 -3.88 -9.12
CA GLN A 373 -9.21 -2.45 -9.31
C GLN A 373 -9.94 -2.09 -10.61
N GLY A 374 -10.22 -3.04 -11.51
CA GLY A 374 -10.78 -2.78 -12.85
C GLY A 374 -9.84 -2.00 -13.77
N ARG A 375 -8.53 -2.02 -13.51
CA ARG A 375 -7.50 -1.27 -14.23
C ARG A 375 -6.75 -2.16 -15.22
N GLY A 376 -6.51 -1.65 -16.43
CA GLY A 376 -5.80 -2.37 -17.47
C GLY A 376 -4.29 -2.43 -17.23
N VAL A 377 -3.66 -3.49 -17.75
CA VAL A 377 -2.20 -3.65 -17.76
C VAL A 377 -1.77 -4.12 -19.14
N LYS A 378 -0.83 -3.41 -19.74
CA LYS A 378 -0.23 -3.72 -21.04
C LYS A 378 1.21 -4.17 -20.85
N GLU A 379 1.60 -5.19 -21.60
CA GLU A 379 2.95 -5.75 -21.60
C GLU A 379 3.66 -5.47 -22.92
N GLN A 380 4.88 -4.95 -22.85
CA GLN A 380 5.78 -4.74 -23.98
C GLN A 380 7.07 -5.54 -23.79
N VAL A 381 7.23 -6.64 -24.53
CA VAL A 381 8.38 -7.55 -24.45
C VAL A 381 9.60 -6.96 -25.15
N LEU A 382 10.75 -7.02 -24.47
CA LEU A 382 12.00 -6.45 -24.94
C LEU A 382 12.79 -7.42 -25.84
N ASN A 383 13.56 -6.86 -26.75
CA ASN A 383 14.47 -7.53 -27.67
C ASN A 383 15.89 -7.54 -27.12
N LEU A 384 16.10 -8.26 -26.02
CA LEU A 384 17.38 -8.34 -25.33
C LEU A 384 18.07 -9.67 -25.66
N THR A 385 19.40 -9.62 -25.80
CA THR A 385 20.22 -10.84 -25.88
C THR A 385 20.32 -11.47 -24.49
N PRO A 386 20.66 -12.76 -24.35
CA PRO A 386 20.89 -13.37 -23.03
C PRO A 386 21.91 -12.60 -22.17
N THR A 387 22.91 -11.97 -22.80
CA THR A 387 23.88 -11.11 -22.12
C THR A 387 23.21 -9.85 -21.54
N HIS A 388 22.40 -9.15 -22.33
CA HIS A 388 21.67 -7.98 -21.86
C HIS A 388 20.66 -8.33 -20.75
N ILE A 389 19.95 -9.46 -20.89
CA ILE A 389 19.02 -9.95 -19.88
C ILE A 389 19.76 -10.14 -18.55
N ARG A 390 20.92 -10.80 -18.56
CA ARG A 390 21.71 -11.01 -17.36
C ARG A 390 22.16 -9.69 -16.72
N GLN A 391 22.59 -8.71 -17.50
CA GLN A 391 23.00 -7.39 -16.99
C GLN A 391 21.83 -6.64 -16.32
N VAL A 392 20.63 -6.67 -16.92
CA VAL A 392 19.43 -6.06 -16.34
C VAL A 392 19.03 -6.78 -15.05
N ALA A 393 19.04 -8.11 -15.06
CA ALA A 393 18.71 -8.93 -13.89
C ALA A 393 19.73 -8.76 -12.74
N GLU A 394 21.02 -8.64 -13.07
CA GLU A 394 22.09 -8.32 -12.12
C GLU A 394 21.86 -6.96 -11.46
N TYR A 395 21.58 -5.92 -12.25
CA TYR A 395 21.28 -4.61 -11.72
C TYR A 395 20.03 -4.62 -10.82
N LEU A 396 18.94 -5.28 -11.24
CA LEU A 396 17.73 -5.37 -10.42
C LEU A 396 17.99 -6.13 -9.12
N SER A 397 18.81 -7.18 -9.16
CA SER A 397 19.21 -7.92 -7.96
C SER A 397 20.04 -7.07 -7.01
N TRP A 398 20.97 -6.26 -7.52
CA TRP A 398 21.73 -5.30 -6.72
C TRP A 398 20.82 -4.21 -6.15
N ASN A 399 19.91 -3.68 -6.98
CA ASN A 399 19.02 -2.60 -6.60
C ASN A 399 17.97 -3.07 -5.58
N LEU A 400 17.61 -4.35 -5.54
CA LEU A 400 16.66 -4.90 -4.56
C LEU A 400 17.26 -5.07 -3.15
N GLN A 401 18.59 -4.98 -3.00
CA GLN A 401 19.24 -5.05 -1.69
C GLN A 401 18.81 -3.87 -0.79
N GLU A 402 18.71 -4.10 0.51
CA GLU A 402 18.19 -3.12 1.48
C GLU A 402 18.90 -1.76 1.38
N GLU A 403 20.22 -1.77 1.15
CA GLU A 403 21.04 -0.57 1.05
C GLU A 403 20.84 0.22 -0.25
N ASN A 404 20.32 -0.43 -1.30
CA ASN A 404 20.19 0.15 -2.65
C ASN A 404 18.73 0.33 -3.10
N ALA A 405 17.78 -0.34 -2.43
CA ALA A 405 16.37 -0.35 -2.84
C ALA A 405 15.71 1.01 -2.68
N VAL A 406 16.12 1.78 -1.68
CA VAL A 406 15.49 3.04 -1.29
C VAL A 406 15.99 4.20 -2.15
N TYR A 407 15.06 5.01 -2.68
CA TYR A 407 15.33 6.23 -3.39
C TYR A 407 14.35 7.36 -3.02
N ARG A 408 14.82 8.60 -3.15
CA ARG A 408 14.00 9.79 -2.90
C ARG A 408 13.13 10.07 -4.12
N TYR A 409 11.82 9.99 -3.93
CA TYR A 409 10.88 10.20 -5.03
C TYR A 409 10.76 11.66 -5.41
N GLU A 410 10.98 11.95 -6.70
CA GLU A 410 10.69 13.23 -7.33
C GLU A 410 9.73 13.02 -8.49
N PHE A 411 8.49 13.51 -8.34
CA PHE A 411 7.40 13.22 -9.29
C PHE A 411 7.76 13.43 -10.78
N PHE A 412 8.51 14.48 -11.14
CA PHE A 412 8.87 14.77 -12.53
C PHE A 412 10.21 14.16 -13.00
N ARG A 413 11.07 13.70 -12.08
CA ARG A 413 12.48 13.41 -12.38
C ARG A 413 12.95 12.04 -11.90
N ASP A 414 12.36 11.53 -10.83
CA ASP A 414 12.75 10.31 -10.18
C ASP A 414 11.53 9.56 -9.63
N ASN A 415 10.85 8.84 -10.53
CA ASN A 415 9.62 8.10 -10.27
C ASN A 415 9.66 6.70 -10.90
N CYS A 416 8.56 5.94 -10.80
CA CYS A 416 8.48 4.57 -11.30
C CYS A 416 8.80 4.42 -12.80
N SER A 417 8.50 5.44 -13.62
CA SER A 417 8.73 5.41 -15.05
C SER A 417 10.13 5.90 -15.41
N THR A 418 10.61 7.00 -14.83
CA THR A 418 11.98 7.46 -15.09
C THR A 418 13.02 6.44 -14.60
N ARG A 419 12.74 5.71 -13.52
CA ARG A 419 13.61 4.64 -12.99
C ARG A 419 13.79 3.47 -13.95
N VAL A 420 12.84 3.20 -14.85
CA VAL A 420 13.02 2.20 -15.91
C VAL A 420 14.07 2.65 -16.92
N ILE A 421 14.12 3.94 -17.24
CA ILE A 421 15.18 4.49 -18.11
C ILE A 421 16.53 4.40 -17.38
N THR A 422 16.58 4.78 -16.10
CA THR A 422 17.80 4.66 -15.28
C THR A 422 18.26 3.20 -15.20
N LEU A 423 17.35 2.25 -15.01
CA LEU A 423 17.65 0.82 -15.05
C LEU A 423 18.40 0.45 -16.33
N PHE A 424 17.90 0.84 -17.50
CA PHE A 424 18.57 0.53 -18.77
C PHE A 424 19.91 1.24 -18.92
N GLN A 425 20.00 2.51 -18.52
CA GLN A 425 21.24 3.28 -18.58
C GLN A 425 22.34 2.66 -17.72
N GLU A 426 22.02 2.28 -16.48
CA GLU A 426 22.99 1.75 -15.53
C GLU A 426 23.34 0.28 -15.83
N SER A 427 22.39 -0.52 -16.30
CA SER A 427 22.64 -1.95 -16.59
C SER A 427 23.31 -2.19 -17.96
N LEU A 428 22.90 -1.46 -19.00
CA LEU A 428 23.37 -1.69 -20.37
C LEU A 428 24.45 -0.67 -20.81
N GLY A 429 24.62 0.44 -20.09
CA GLY A 429 25.68 1.42 -20.34
C GLY A 429 25.65 1.99 -21.77
N GLU A 430 26.79 1.98 -22.45
CA GLU A 430 26.95 2.53 -23.81
C GLU A 430 26.13 1.77 -24.87
N SER A 431 25.72 0.53 -24.59
CA SER A 431 24.87 -0.23 -25.52
C SER A 431 23.46 0.34 -25.62
N PHE A 432 22.96 1.03 -24.59
CA PHE A 432 21.60 1.57 -24.57
C PHE A 432 21.54 3.02 -25.05
N GLU A 433 20.69 3.27 -26.05
CA GLU A 433 20.38 4.61 -26.54
C GLU A 433 18.87 4.87 -26.40
N ALA A 434 18.52 5.83 -25.55
CA ALA A 434 17.11 6.18 -25.32
C ALA A 434 16.45 6.86 -26.54
N ASN A 435 17.24 7.54 -27.38
CA ASN A 435 16.78 8.21 -28.61
C ASN A 435 15.54 9.11 -28.45
N CYS A 436 15.30 9.62 -27.24
CA CYS A 436 14.20 10.52 -26.99
C CYS A 436 14.51 11.90 -27.57
N ASN A 437 13.51 12.52 -28.19
CA ASN A 437 13.58 13.91 -28.60
C ASN A 437 12.85 14.79 -27.57
N GLN A 438 13.19 16.09 -27.57
CA GLN A 438 12.42 17.08 -26.82
C GLN A 438 11.07 17.28 -27.50
N SER A 439 9.97 17.09 -26.77
CA SER A 439 8.59 17.24 -27.29
C SER A 439 8.16 18.70 -27.47
N GLY A 440 8.87 19.64 -26.82
CA GLY A 440 8.47 21.05 -26.74
C GLY A 440 7.40 21.33 -25.68
N ARG A 441 6.97 20.32 -24.93
CA ARG A 441 6.00 20.43 -23.82
C ARG A 441 6.70 20.76 -22.51
N THR A 442 5.98 21.42 -21.61
CA THR A 442 6.40 21.63 -20.21
C THR A 442 5.88 20.51 -19.33
N PHE A 443 6.46 20.32 -18.14
CA PHE A 443 5.97 19.34 -17.15
C PHE A 443 4.48 19.51 -16.86
N ARG A 444 3.99 20.75 -16.79
CA ARG A 444 2.56 21.04 -16.60
C ARG A 444 1.70 20.60 -17.78
N ASP A 445 2.17 20.80 -19.02
CA ASP A 445 1.46 20.31 -20.21
C ASP A 445 1.36 18.78 -20.22
N GLY A 446 2.35 18.10 -19.64
CA GLY A 446 2.38 16.66 -19.41
C GLY A 446 1.19 16.14 -18.59
N LEU A 447 0.75 16.92 -17.59
CA LEU A 447 -0.29 16.51 -16.64
C LEU A 447 -1.72 16.68 -17.17
N GLN A 448 -1.93 17.63 -18.08
CA GLN A 448 -3.27 18.05 -18.51
C GLN A 448 -4.19 16.89 -18.95
N PRO A 449 -3.74 15.89 -19.74
CA PRO A 449 -4.60 14.79 -20.16
C PRO A 449 -5.19 13.97 -19.00
N TYR A 450 -4.51 13.92 -17.86
CA TYR A 450 -4.88 13.10 -16.70
C TYR A 450 -5.72 13.87 -15.67
N ILE A 451 -5.63 15.20 -15.67
CA ILE A 451 -6.30 16.06 -14.67
C ILE A 451 -7.46 16.88 -15.25
N SER A 452 -7.65 16.91 -16.57
CA SER A 452 -8.66 17.76 -17.24
C SER A 452 -10.10 17.45 -16.82
N GLY A 453 -10.39 16.18 -16.50
CA GLY A 453 -11.71 15.79 -15.98
C GLY A 453 -11.86 15.95 -14.47
N SER A 454 -10.84 16.47 -13.77
CA SER A 454 -10.88 16.77 -12.33
C SER A 454 -10.51 18.23 -12.06
N PRO A 455 -11.46 19.18 -12.24
CA PRO A 455 -11.17 20.61 -12.23
C PRO A 455 -10.55 21.11 -10.92
N TRP A 456 -10.99 20.57 -9.77
CA TRP A 456 -10.45 20.95 -8.46
C TRP A 456 -9.02 20.45 -8.26
N THR A 457 -8.71 19.23 -8.72
CA THR A 457 -7.34 18.69 -8.70
C THR A 457 -6.44 19.53 -9.60
N ALA A 458 -6.90 19.86 -10.82
CA ALA A 458 -6.18 20.73 -11.74
C ALA A 458 -5.91 22.12 -11.12
N PHE A 459 -6.93 22.75 -10.54
CA PHE A 459 -6.78 24.04 -9.85
C PHE A 459 -5.78 23.97 -8.68
N GLY A 460 -5.80 22.88 -7.91
CA GLY A 460 -4.86 22.66 -6.81
C GLY A 460 -3.41 22.54 -7.30
N MET A 461 -3.17 21.74 -8.34
CA MET A 461 -1.85 21.59 -8.97
C MET A 461 -1.36 22.91 -9.58
N ASP A 462 -2.24 23.66 -10.24
CA ASP A 462 -1.94 24.99 -10.79
C ASP A 462 -1.62 26.02 -9.71
N PHE A 463 -2.23 25.89 -8.53
CA PHE A 463 -1.93 26.73 -7.40
C PHE A 463 -0.56 26.43 -6.78
N ILE A 464 -0.19 25.16 -6.57
CA ILE A 464 1.02 24.76 -5.82
C ILE A 464 2.29 24.67 -6.67
N LEU A 465 2.20 24.28 -7.95
CA LEU A 465 3.36 24.12 -8.82
C LEU A 465 3.95 25.48 -9.22
N GLY A 466 5.25 25.63 -9.04
CA GLY A 466 6.02 26.83 -9.38
C GLY A 466 6.50 26.86 -10.84
N PRO A 467 7.30 27.88 -11.22
CA PRO A 467 7.76 28.08 -12.58
C PRO A 467 8.69 26.97 -13.09
N LYS A 468 9.28 26.14 -12.21
CA LYS A 468 10.09 25.00 -12.65
C LYS A 468 9.30 23.99 -13.47
N SER A 469 8.02 23.80 -13.16
CA SER A 469 7.11 22.91 -13.91
C SER A 469 6.70 23.48 -15.27
N ASP A 470 6.97 24.76 -15.50
CA ASP A 470 6.66 25.47 -16.74
C ASP A 470 7.87 25.53 -17.70
N ASN A 471 9.00 24.91 -17.32
CA ASN A 471 10.13 24.75 -18.22
C ASN A 471 9.84 23.66 -19.24
N ILE A 472 10.34 23.84 -20.46
CA ILE A 472 10.32 22.80 -21.48
C ILE A 472 11.10 21.59 -20.97
N MET A 473 10.48 20.42 -21.05
CA MET A 473 11.06 19.15 -20.64
C MET A 473 12.37 18.87 -21.40
N PRO A 474 13.38 18.26 -20.75
CA PRO A 474 14.54 17.74 -21.46
C PRO A 474 14.15 16.55 -22.36
N PRO A 475 15.06 16.05 -23.21
CA PRO A 475 14.89 14.75 -23.86
C PRO A 475 14.51 13.66 -22.86
N CYS A 476 13.59 12.77 -23.24
CA CYS A 476 12.91 11.78 -22.40
C CYS A 476 12.06 12.36 -21.25
N GLY A 477 11.92 13.69 -21.14
CA GLY A 477 11.23 14.30 -20.02
C GLY A 477 9.73 13.99 -19.96
N ASP A 478 9.08 13.61 -21.08
CA ASP A 478 7.68 13.13 -21.07
C ASP A 478 7.55 11.76 -20.37
N ALA A 479 8.61 10.95 -20.34
CA ALA A 479 8.61 9.58 -19.82
C ALA A 479 8.46 9.50 -18.29
N PHE A 480 8.32 10.63 -17.58
CA PHE A 480 7.85 10.62 -16.20
C PHE A 480 6.40 10.11 -16.09
N ILE A 481 5.64 10.12 -17.19
CA ILE A 481 4.32 9.50 -17.28
C ILE A 481 4.45 8.09 -17.89
N PRO A 482 3.90 7.04 -17.24
CA PRO A 482 3.90 5.65 -17.72
C PRO A 482 3.53 5.48 -19.20
N ASP A 483 2.42 6.08 -19.64
CA ASP A 483 1.96 5.97 -21.03
C ASP A 483 2.92 6.63 -22.03
N GLU A 484 3.63 7.68 -21.63
CA GLU A 484 4.62 8.34 -22.49
C GLU A 484 5.93 7.55 -22.53
N LEU A 485 6.33 6.92 -21.42
CA LEU A 485 7.41 5.94 -21.43
C LEU A 485 7.10 4.77 -22.36
N SER A 486 5.89 4.18 -22.25
CA SER A 486 5.43 3.08 -23.10
C SER A 486 5.55 3.40 -24.59
N LYS A 487 5.19 4.63 -25.00
CA LYS A 487 5.39 5.13 -26.37
C LYS A 487 6.88 5.31 -26.69
N ALA A 488 7.65 5.88 -25.77
CA ALA A 488 9.07 6.17 -25.97
C ALA A 488 9.90 4.90 -26.17
N LEU A 489 9.54 3.76 -25.56
CA LEU A 489 10.22 2.47 -25.73
C LEU A 489 10.39 2.06 -27.21
N SER A 490 9.45 2.46 -28.08
CA SER A 490 9.52 2.16 -29.52
C SER A 490 10.68 2.85 -30.26
N ASN A 491 11.21 3.93 -29.71
CA ASN A 491 12.36 4.65 -30.27
C ASN A 491 13.69 4.22 -29.66
N MET A 492 13.66 3.55 -28.50
CA MET A 492 14.87 3.15 -27.79
C MET A 492 15.56 1.99 -28.51
N THR A 493 16.89 1.96 -28.44
CA THR A 493 17.70 0.91 -29.05
C THR A 493 18.74 0.36 -28.10
N VAL A 494 19.10 -0.92 -28.29
CA VAL A 494 20.26 -1.56 -27.65
C VAL A 494 21.16 -2.10 -28.76
N ASP A 495 22.45 -1.73 -28.74
CA ASP A 495 23.41 -2.01 -29.82
C ASP A 495 22.92 -1.59 -31.22
N GLY A 496 22.19 -0.47 -31.28
CA GLY A 496 21.59 0.04 -32.52
C GLY A 496 20.40 -0.77 -33.07
N VAL A 497 19.94 -1.80 -32.33
CA VAL A 497 18.74 -2.58 -32.65
C VAL A 497 17.58 -2.09 -31.80
N ALA A 498 16.35 -2.09 -32.35
CA ALA A 498 15.15 -1.69 -31.60
C ALA A 498 15.01 -2.48 -30.29
N LEU A 499 14.77 -1.76 -29.18
CA LEU A 499 14.62 -2.33 -27.85
C LEU A 499 13.36 -3.19 -27.72
N LEU A 500 12.27 -2.85 -28.40
CA LEU A 500 11.05 -3.66 -28.39
C LEU A 500 11.16 -4.82 -29.38
N ARG A 501 10.79 -6.03 -28.95
CA ARG A 501 10.77 -7.22 -29.81
C ARG A 501 9.77 -7.04 -30.95
N ASN A 502 8.58 -6.58 -30.59
CA ASN A 502 7.50 -6.21 -31.50
C ASN A 502 6.93 -4.87 -31.02
N ASN A 503 6.41 -4.04 -31.92
CA ASN A 503 5.68 -2.80 -31.56
C ASN A 503 4.26 -3.07 -31.03
N ASN A 504 3.99 -4.28 -30.53
CA ASN A 504 2.67 -4.66 -30.03
C ASN A 504 2.63 -4.48 -28.50
N GLU A 505 1.55 -3.90 -28.02
CA GLU A 505 1.17 -3.89 -26.61
C GLU A 505 0.23 -5.06 -26.36
N ASN A 506 0.66 -6.04 -25.56
CA ASN A 506 -0.18 -7.20 -25.23
C ASN A 506 -0.98 -6.89 -23.95
N PRO A 507 -2.33 -6.88 -23.99
CA PRO A 507 -3.11 -6.72 -22.77
C PRO A 507 -2.97 -7.98 -21.90
N VAL A 508 -2.43 -7.82 -20.70
CA VAL A 508 -2.36 -8.88 -19.68
C VAL A 508 -3.43 -8.73 -18.61
N VAL A 509 -3.98 -7.53 -18.47
CA VAL A 509 -5.25 -7.25 -17.80
C VAL A 509 -6.05 -6.35 -18.74
N PHE A 510 -7.30 -6.71 -19.01
CA PHE A 510 -8.18 -5.89 -19.84
C PHE A 510 -8.65 -4.67 -19.06
N ASP A 511 -8.61 -3.51 -19.70
CA ASP A 511 -9.14 -2.28 -19.15
C ASP A 511 -10.66 -2.27 -19.27
N ASP A 512 -11.36 -2.07 -18.16
CA ASP A 512 -12.82 -1.87 -18.16
C ASP A 512 -13.21 -0.49 -18.74
N GLY A 513 -12.21 0.38 -18.99
CA GLY A 513 -12.28 1.49 -19.95
C GLY A 513 -12.73 2.84 -19.41
N THR A 514 -12.57 3.11 -18.10
CA THR A 514 -13.24 4.26 -17.45
C THR A 514 -12.35 5.17 -16.61
N TRP A 515 -11.03 5.19 -16.80
CA TRP A 515 -10.13 5.86 -15.85
C TRP A 515 -9.63 7.25 -16.23
N LEU A 516 -9.64 7.63 -17.51
CA LEU A 516 -9.44 9.03 -17.85
C LEU A 516 -10.73 9.79 -17.52
N PRO A 517 -10.66 10.81 -16.66
CA PRO A 517 -11.86 11.46 -16.20
C PRO A 517 -12.54 12.18 -17.37
N ASP A 518 -13.85 11.96 -17.51
CA ASP A 518 -14.68 12.57 -18.54
C ASP A 518 -14.54 14.10 -18.53
N PHE A 519 -14.90 14.73 -19.66
CA PHE A 519 -14.94 16.19 -19.72
C PHE A 519 -15.77 16.77 -18.56
N ALA A 520 -15.10 17.54 -17.71
CA ALA A 520 -15.73 18.24 -16.59
C ALA A 520 -15.77 19.75 -16.86
N LEU A 521 -16.86 20.38 -16.44
CA LEU A 521 -16.97 21.83 -16.47
C LEU A 521 -15.90 22.44 -15.54
N ASP A 522 -15.19 23.48 -15.98
CA ASP A 522 -14.21 24.22 -15.16
C ASP A 522 -14.91 25.06 -14.06
N VAL A 523 -15.44 24.36 -13.06
CA VAL A 523 -16.13 24.92 -11.89
C VAL A 523 -15.24 25.89 -11.11
N PRO A 524 -13.93 25.62 -10.87
CA PRO A 524 -13.05 26.56 -10.19
C PRO A 524 -12.97 27.92 -10.88
N SER A 525 -12.78 27.98 -12.21
CA SER A 525 -12.76 29.26 -12.92
C SER A 525 -14.11 29.96 -12.84
N ILE A 526 -15.22 29.26 -13.03
CA ILE A 526 -16.57 29.84 -12.92
C ILE A 526 -16.77 30.43 -11.52
N LEU A 527 -16.45 29.67 -10.48
CA LEU A 527 -16.61 30.11 -9.09
C LEU A 527 -15.73 31.32 -8.78
N MET A 528 -14.46 31.32 -9.21
CA MET A 528 -13.55 32.45 -8.99
C MET A 528 -13.98 33.70 -9.76
N VAL A 529 -14.53 33.56 -10.97
CA VAL A 529 -15.14 34.67 -11.71
C VAL A 529 -16.36 35.21 -10.96
N LEU A 530 -17.26 34.34 -10.48
CA LEU A 530 -18.44 34.75 -9.70
C LEU A 530 -18.06 35.45 -8.39
N ILE A 531 -17.08 34.92 -7.66
CA ILE A 531 -16.54 35.56 -6.45
C ILE A 531 -15.94 36.92 -6.79
N THR A 532 -15.16 37.02 -7.87
CA THR A 532 -14.56 38.28 -8.31
C THR A 532 -15.62 39.31 -8.69
N CYS A 533 -16.63 38.92 -9.46
CA CYS A 533 -17.78 39.77 -9.81
C CYS A 533 -18.53 40.23 -8.57
N LEU A 534 -18.82 39.34 -7.62
CA LEU A 534 -19.44 39.67 -6.34
C LEU A 534 -18.57 40.67 -5.56
N MET A 535 -17.25 40.45 -5.53
CA MET A 535 -16.30 41.33 -4.87
C MET A 535 -16.25 42.72 -5.52
N ILE A 536 -16.31 42.81 -6.85
CA ILE A 536 -16.40 44.06 -7.60
C ILE A 536 -17.72 44.78 -7.26
N ILE A 537 -18.85 44.08 -7.33
CA ILE A 537 -20.18 44.62 -7.02
C ILE A 537 -20.22 45.16 -5.59
N VAL A 538 -19.76 44.38 -4.62
CA VAL A 538 -19.67 44.79 -3.21
C VAL A 538 -18.77 46.00 -3.03
N THR A 539 -17.66 46.05 -3.77
CA THR A 539 -16.67 47.14 -3.72
C THR A 539 -17.22 48.45 -4.31
N ILE A 540 -18.08 48.37 -5.34
CA ILE A 540 -18.76 49.52 -5.98
C ILE A 540 -19.98 49.96 -5.17
N ARG A 541 -20.86 49.04 -4.74
CA ARG A 541 -22.20 49.35 -4.19
C ARG A 541 -22.21 49.80 -2.74
N ASN A 542 -21.19 49.54 -1.92
CA ASN A 542 -21.29 49.79 -0.48
C ASN A 542 -20.12 50.56 0.14
N ARG A 543 -20.35 51.86 0.34
CA ARG A 543 -19.65 52.75 1.28
C ARG A 543 -19.94 52.29 2.74
N ASN A 544 -19.00 51.53 3.30
CA ASN A 544 -18.61 51.47 4.72
C ASN A 544 -19.45 50.79 5.83
N LYS A 545 -20.65 50.20 5.67
CA LYS A 545 -21.39 49.71 6.88
C LYS A 545 -22.16 48.37 6.84
N CYS A 546 -22.08 47.56 5.79
CA CYS A 546 -22.80 46.27 5.82
C CYS A 546 -21.92 45.14 6.36
N TRP A 547 -22.38 44.50 7.43
CA TRP A 547 -21.74 43.33 8.07
C TRP A 547 -21.35 42.25 7.06
N PHE A 548 -22.23 41.97 6.08
CA PHE A 548 -21.99 41.00 5.01
C PHE A 548 -20.70 41.27 4.22
N THR A 549 -20.46 42.54 3.86
CA THR A 549 -19.29 42.93 3.05
C THR A 549 -17.97 42.79 3.82
N SER A 550 -18.00 43.04 5.13
CA SER A 550 -16.85 42.84 6.03
C SER A 550 -16.57 41.35 6.21
N LYS A 551 -17.62 40.52 6.38
CA LYS A 551 -17.47 39.07 6.49
C LYS A 551 -16.92 38.46 5.21
N LEU A 552 -17.46 38.80 4.04
CA LEU A 552 -16.98 38.27 2.76
C LEU A 552 -15.49 38.58 2.53
N ARG A 553 -15.08 39.84 2.74
CA ARG A 553 -13.66 40.24 2.64
C ARG A 553 -12.78 39.49 3.65
N GLY A 554 -13.28 39.31 4.88
CA GLY A 554 -12.57 38.56 5.90
C GLY A 554 -12.39 37.08 5.56
N VAL A 555 -13.38 36.46 4.92
CA VAL A 555 -13.28 35.07 4.43
C VAL A 555 -12.25 34.97 3.30
N VAL A 556 -12.32 35.86 2.29
CA VAL A 556 -11.33 35.89 1.19
C VAL A 556 -9.92 36.10 1.75
N ALA A 557 -9.75 37.02 2.69
CA ALA A 557 -8.47 37.28 3.32
C ALA A 557 -7.96 36.10 4.16
N LEU A 558 -8.84 35.43 4.91
CA LEU A 558 -8.50 34.26 5.72
C LEU A 558 -8.02 33.12 4.84
N VAL A 559 -8.82 32.72 3.84
CA VAL A 559 -8.50 31.62 2.93
C VAL A 559 -7.19 31.90 2.20
N SER A 560 -7.02 33.11 1.66
CA SER A 560 -5.81 33.48 0.94
C SER A 560 -4.57 33.52 1.85
N SER A 561 -4.73 33.94 3.11
CA SER A 561 -3.62 33.91 4.08
C SER A 561 -3.22 32.49 4.46
N LEU A 562 -4.19 31.58 4.60
CA LEU A 562 -3.92 30.15 4.84
C LEU A 562 -3.18 29.52 3.67
N LEU A 563 -3.62 29.81 2.44
CA LEU A 563 -2.95 29.38 1.21
C LEU A 563 -1.53 29.95 1.09
N GLY A 564 -1.31 31.20 1.48
CA GLY A 564 0.03 31.80 1.52
C GLY A 564 0.92 31.16 2.58
N GLY A 565 0.35 30.82 3.74
CA GLY A 565 1.04 30.05 4.79
C GLY A 565 1.45 28.66 4.31
N LEU A 566 0.58 27.97 3.59
CA LEU A 566 0.89 26.69 2.95
C LEU A 566 2.06 26.81 1.97
N LEU A 567 2.04 27.79 1.06
CA LEU A 567 3.14 27.98 0.10
C LEU A 567 4.47 28.37 0.79
N ILE A 568 4.45 29.18 1.86
CA ILE A 568 5.65 29.43 2.67
C ILE A 568 6.15 28.15 3.31
N LEU A 569 5.24 27.34 3.88
CA LEU A 569 5.59 26.06 4.48
C LEU A 569 6.31 25.18 3.45
N MET A 570 5.72 25.03 2.27
CA MET A 570 6.29 24.24 1.17
C MET A 570 7.66 24.80 0.71
N TRP A 571 7.81 26.12 0.60
CA TRP A 571 9.08 26.75 0.20
C TRP A 571 10.21 26.61 1.22
N ALA A 572 9.91 26.85 2.49
CA ALA A 572 10.93 27.10 3.50
C ALA A 572 11.20 25.87 4.39
N PHE A 573 10.28 24.90 4.41
CA PHE A 573 10.31 23.80 5.37
C PHE A 573 10.07 22.43 4.74
N THR A 574 9.96 22.33 3.41
CA THR A 574 9.78 21.06 2.71
C THR A 574 10.74 20.94 1.52
N ASP A 575 10.97 19.71 1.07
CA ASP A 575 11.82 19.39 -0.08
C ASP A 575 11.03 19.35 -1.40
N HIS A 576 9.82 19.95 -1.45
CA HIS A 576 9.00 20.05 -2.67
C HIS A 576 9.58 21.06 -3.68
N THR A 577 10.68 20.69 -4.33
CA THR A 577 11.48 21.59 -5.17
C THR A 577 10.71 22.19 -6.35
N ASP A 578 9.68 21.52 -6.87
CA ASP A 578 8.84 21.99 -7.98
C ASP A 578 7.80 23.03 -7.57
N THR A 579 7.59 23.24 -6.27
CA THR A 579 6.73 24.32 -5.74
C THR A 579 7.49 25.62 -5.46
N TRP A 580 8.82 25.58 -5.57
CA TRP A 580 9.70 26.70 -5.27
C TRP A 580 9.53 27.86 -6.27
N ALA A 581 9.76 29.11 -5.81
CA ALA A 581 9.55 30.35 -6.58
C ALA A 581 8.14 30.57 -7.17
N ASN A 582 7.14 29.79 -6.73
CA ASN A 582 5.73 30.03 -7.00
C ASN A 582 5.24 31.47 -6.71
N ILE A 583 4.91 32.20 -7.78
CA ILE A 583 4.49 33.60 -7.73
C ILE A 583 3.11 33.80 -7.09
N ASN A 584 2.33 32.74 -6.85
CA ASN A 584 1.05 32.84 -6.13
C ASN A 584 1.23 33.39 -4.69
N LEU A 585 2.44 33.33 -4.13
CA LEU A 585 2.77 34.03 -2.87
C LEU A 585 2.58 35.55 -2.93
N LEU A 586 2.73 36.16 -4.11
CA LEU A 586 2.59 37.60 -4.31
C LEU A 586 1.17 38.11 -4.09
N TRP A 587 0.14 37.26 -4.22
CA TRP A 587 -1.26 37.64 -3.98
C TRP A 587 -1.85 36.99 -2.73
N THR A 588 -1.30 35.88 -2.23
CA THR A 588 -1.80 35.20 -1.02
C THR A 588 -1.32 35.84 0.29
N LEU A 589 -0.01 36.09 0.45
CA LEU A 589 0.57 36.74 1.64
C LEU A 589 0.03 38.14 1.95
N PRO A 590 -0.21 39.00 0.95
CA PRO A 590 -0.84 40.31 1.13
C PRO A 590 -2.13 40.32 1.95
N ALA A 591 -2.89 39.22 1.94
CA ALA A 591 -4.16 39.11 2.64
C ALA A 591 -4.04 39.23 4.17
N LEU A 592 -2.88 38.91 4.74
CA LEU A 592 -2.63 39.01 6.19
C LEU A 592 -2.82 40.42 6.74
N VAL A 593 -2.65 41.44 5.89
CA VAL A 593 -2.87 42.86 6.24
C VAL A 593 -4.31 43.13 6.68
N TYR A 594 -5.28 42.32 6.25
CA TYR A 594 -6.68 42.44 6.65
C TYR A 594 -6.83 42.38 8.18
N PHE A 595 -6.08 41.48 8.83
CA PHE A 595 -6.15 41.18 10.27
C PHE A 595 -5.39 42.19 11.15
N ILE A 596 -4.63 43.11 10.56
CA ILE A 596 -3.96 44.18 11.31
C ILE A 596 -5.02 45.20 11.82
N PRO A 597 -4.95 45.67 13.08
CA PRO A 597 -5.92 46.62 13.64
C PRO A 597 -6.10 47.91 12.82
N ILE A 598 -7.37 48.34 12.69
CA ILE A 598 -7.88 49.37 11.76
C ILE A 598 -7.22 50.76 11.92
N GLN A 599 -6.79 51.13 13.13
CA GLN A 599 -6.24 52.46 13.41
C GLN A 599 -4.71 52.55 13.30
N SER A 600 -4.02 51.46 12.94
CA SER A 600 -2.56 51.48 12.89
C SER A 600 -2.04 52.19 11.63
N ARG A 601 -1.05 53.08 11.81
CA ARG A 601 -0.24 53.62 10.69
C ARG A 601 0.44 52.49 9.89
N LEU A 602 0.70 51.39 10.59
CA LEU A 602 1.32 50.18 10.07
C LEU A 602 0.42 49.47 9.05
N LYS A 603 -0.90 49.36 9.30
CA LYS A 603 -1.89 48.90 8.31
C LYS A 603 -1.63 49.65 7.01
N ARG A 604 -1.77 50.99 7.05
CA ARG A 604 -1.69 51.88 5.89
C ARG A 604 -0.45 51.70 5.00
N ARG A 605 0.69 51.36 5.59
CA ARG A 605 1.92 51.08 4.83
C ARG A 605 1.87 49.68 4.22
N PHE A 606 1.54 48.66 5.01
CA PHE A 606 1.56 47.27 4.56
C PHE A 606 0.56 46.94 3.45
N GLY A 607 -0.63 47.55 3.44
CA GLY A 607 -1.57 47.29 2.34
C GLY A 607 -1.30 48.07 1.05
N LYS A 608 -0.52 49.18 1.08
CA LYS A 608 0.03 49.75 -0.16
C LYS A 608 1.01 48.75 -0.78
N PHE A 609 1.84 48.15 0.06
CA PHE A 609 2.73 47.06 -0.34
C PHE A 609 1.94 45.83 -0.83
N ALA A 610 0.91 45.39 -0.10
CA ALA A 610 0.00 44.31 -0.48
C ALA A 610 -0.67 44.53 -1.86
N ALA A 611 -1.11 45.76 -2.13
CA ALA A 611 -1.69 46.12 -3.41
C ALA A 611 -0.65 46.06 -4.53
N LEU A 612 0.57 46.55 -4.29
CA LEU A 612 1.67 46.48 -5.25
C LEU A 612 2.07 45.04 -5.58
N THR A 613 2.10 44.13 -4.60
CA THR A 613 2.44 42.72 -4.86
C THR A 613 1.33 42.00 -5.64
N CYS A 614 0.06 42.29 -5.37
CA CYS A 614 -1.05 41.75 -6.19
C CYS A 614 -0.97 42.28 -7.63
N ILE A 615 -0.66 43.56 -7.83
CA ILE A 615 -0.44 44.15 -9.17
C ILE A 615 0.76 43.48 -9.85
N LEU A 616 1.86 43.28 -9.12
CA LEU A 616 3.04 42.59 -9.62
C LEU A 616 2.71 41.17 -10.07
N TYR A 617 1.92 40.42 -9.29
CA TYR A 617 1.42 39.11 -9.71
C TYR A 617 0.63 39.18 -11.02
N LEU A 618 -0.30 40.12 -11.14
CA LEU A 618 -1.11 40.28 -12.36
C LEU A 618 -0.23 40.62 -13.58
N ILE A 619 0.82 41.42 -13.39
CA ILE A 619 1.79 41.71 -14.46
C ILE A 619 2.59 40.44 -14.82
N LEU A 620 3.17 39.75 -13.84
CA LEU A 620 4.00 38.57 -14.06
C LEU A 620 3.21 37.39 -14.67
N SER A 621 1.95 37.23 -14.28
CA SER A 621 1.05 36.20 -14.84
C SER A 621 0.63 36.48 -16.29
N VAL A 622 0.62 37.75 -16.72
CA VAL A 622 0.38 38.14 -18.13
C VAL A 622 1.66 38.03 -18.96
N LEU A 623 2.81 38.28 -18.35
CA LEU A 623 4.14 38.06 -18.97
C LEU A 623 4.54 36.57 -19.00
N GLU A 624 3.67 35.67 -18.55
CA GLU A 624 3.87 34.21 -18.55
C GLU A 624 5.16 33.78 -17.83
N PHE A 625 5.56 34.52 -16.77
CA PHE A 625 6.70 34.12 -15.94
C PHE A 625 6.45 32.77 -15.22
N GLN A 626 5.19 32.53 -14.86
CA GLN A 626 4.68 31.24 -14.39
C GLN A 626 3.28 31.08 -14.98
N PHE A 627 2.91 29.85 -15.30
CA PHE A 627 1.55 29.53 -15.71
C PHE A 627 0.53 29.97 -14.65
N SER A 628 -0.53 30.62 -15.11
CA SER A 628 -1.54 31.19 -14.22
C SER A 628 -2.90 31.17 -14.92
N THR A 629 -3.80 30.34 -14.42
CA THR A 629 -5.16 30.19 -14.95
C THR A 629 -6.01 31.43 -14.70
N LEU A 630 -7.13 31.53 -15.42
CA LEU A 630 -8.13 32.57 -15.17
C LEU A 630 -8.62 32.54 -13.71
N ALA A 631 -8.83 31.36 -13.14
CA ALA A 631 -9.21 31.18 -11.74
C ALA A 631 -8.23 31.86 -10.78
N LEU A 632 -6.93 31.64 -10.95
CA LEU A 632 -5.88 32.22 -10.11
C LEU A 632 -5.78 33.74 -10.27
N ARG A 633 -5.88 34.25 -11.51
CA ARG A 633 -5.94 35.70 -11.78
C ARG A 633 -7.15 36.35 -11.11
N CYS A 634 -8.32 35.72 -11.19
CA CYS A 634 -9.54 36.15 -10.50
C CYS A 634 -9.40 36.11 -8.97
N ALA A 635 -8.79 35.06 -8.41
CA ALA A 635 -8.49 34.97 -6.99
C ALA A 635 -7.57 36.12 -6.54
N ALA A 636 -6.51 36.41 -7.30
CA ALA A 636 -5.61 37.52 -7.04
C ALA A 636 -6.31 38.88 -7.11
N VAL A 637 -7.23 39.09 -8.07
CA VAL A 637 -8.08 40.30 -8.12
C VAL A 637 -9.01 40.37 -6.90
N SER A 638 -9.57 39.25 -6.47
CA SER A 638 -10.42 39.18 -5.28
C SER A 638 -9.65 39.56 -4.03
N VAL A 639 -8.42 39.07 -3.85
CA VAL A 639 -7.55 39.49 -2.75
C VAL A 639 -7.15 40.94 -2.89
N PHE A 640 -6.76 41.38 -4.08
CA PHE A 640 -6.50 42.79 -4.38
C PHE A 640 -7.65 43.64 -3.86
N LEU A 641 -8.91 43.33 -4.19
CA LEU A 641 -10.11 44.04 -3.72
C LEU A 641 -10.30 44.06 -2.19
N THR A 642 -9.70 43.11 -1.45
CA THR A 642 -9.63 43.15 0.03
C THR A 642 -8.55 44.10 0.54
N VAL A 643 -7.48 44.32 -0.25
CA VAL A 643 -6.29 45.10 0.11
C VAL A 643 -6.15 46.44 -0.63
N ILE A 644 -6.98 46.75 -1.65
CA ILE A 644 -6.93 48.00 -2.44
C ILE A 644 -6.87 49.16 -1.45
N PRO A 645 -5.73 49.85 -1.43
CA PRO A 645 -5.01 50.24 -0.24
C PRO A 645 -5.82 51.20 0.61
N PHE A 646 -6.30 50.75 1.77
CA PHE A 646 -6.73 51.63 2.89
C PHE A 646 -7.65 52.78 2.54
N ARG A 647 -8.72 52.49 1.83
CA ARG A 647 -9.76 53.48 1.56
C ARG A 647 -10.31 54.09 2.85
N LYS A 648 -10.50 55.42 2.91
CA LYS A 648 -11.49 56.05 3.81
C LYS A 648 -12.93 55.89 3.26
N ASP A 649 -13.02 55.75 1.95
CA ASP A 649 -14.12 55.39 1.06
C ASP A 649 -13.46 55.47 -0.35
N LEU A 650 -13.99 54.90 -1.45
CA LEU A 650 -13.39 55.19 -2.79
C LEU A 650 -13.81 56.62 -3.10
N TYR A 651 -12.86 57.56 -3.07
CA TYR A 651 -13.05 58.90 -3.62
C TYR A 651 -13.26 58.78 -5.13
N LEU A 652 -14.49 59.03 -5.56
CA LEU A 652 -14.79 59.69 -6.82
C LEU A 652 -15.39 61.05 -6.43
N VAL A 653 -14.52 62.04 -6.17
CA VAL A 653 -14.82 63.43 -5.71
C VAL A 653 -15.43 63.46 -4.28
N GLN A 654 -14.82 64.06 -3.26
CA GLN A 654 -14.60 65.50 -3.06
C GLN A 654 -13.39 65.74 -2.15
N ASP A 655 -12.33 66.35 -2.69
CA ASP A 655 -11.67 67.43 -1.97
C ASP A 655 -12.45 68.69 -2.35
N GLU A 656 -13.33 69.14 -1.45
CA GLU A 656 -13.75 70.53 -1.23
C GLU A 656 -14.48 70.65 0.12
#